data_AF-A0AAW4RR79-F1
#
_entry.id   AF-A0AAW4RR79-F1
#
_cell.length_a   1.000
_cell.length_b   1.000
_cell.length_c   1.000
_cell.angle_alpha   90.00
_cell.angle_beta   90.00
_cell.angle_gamma   90.00
#
_symmetry.space_group_name_H-M   'P 1'
#
loop_
_entity.id
_entity.type
_entity.pdbx_description
1 polymer ?
#
loop_
_entity_poly.entity_id
_entity_poly.type
_entity_poly.pdbx_seq_one_letter_code
_entity_poly.pdbx_strand_id
1 'polypeptide(L)'
;MIDLRATARLQLHAGFTLHDALAQVPYYAGLGISHLYLSPIGTAVPGSTHGYDNIDPTVVNPELGGEDALVALSQAAREHGMGLIADIVPNHMATHAQNAWWWDVLRNGRSAKHADWFDIDWRAPGRDGKLWLAVLDRPYATALAEGLITLVIEDDGSAALAHYDQRYPIRPQTLDIPERAARAQWLRDYNDGAKRGDGRLHKLIERQPYRLNWWRVGNDMLNYRRFFDITSLVALRVELPAVFDAVHALPLRLVAEGHLDGLRIDHVDGLTDPTGYVRKLRSRLDAAGRTRGLKPGTLGLYLEKILAPGEHLPADWPCDGTTGYDFMDQVGGLLHDAAGFKPLARAWQKLSGRSGDFAQEERTARDEILRGPLQAEFNRAVGALSALARLDPPTREFSPQMLARGLCVLLRWFPVYRTYAGAKGITGSEAERLRATAAKAREGMPESIVAAVDAIERWLLDDAGADRAQIALRRILRRRVEQLSAPLNAKAVEDTAFYRHGVLLSRNEVGSHPTHFANDAAEFHAQNLERAKHYPRALLATATHDHKRGEDLRMRLAVLSEQPRWWIEQSAQFDALADALQSPALAGGDQQMLWQTLVAAWPIGLGADQTEPLAGYAERIAQWLLKAVREAKLHTSWTDGSPAYEQAVQATVEQVLCSRAGLPLRRALLRASNHIAAAGARNSLVQTTLRLTVPGVPDLYQGTEGWDLSLVDPDNRRPVDYAQRQQWLQQARDFSGLLRSWRDGAVKARLTALLLQVRREFPALFAKGDYQPLNVAISGDAQVLAFRRQYRGQSLVVAVTRLGAGVEGEGDLPLLVAPATWGQASLALGEGTYRNVLDGSTLQSQRGRVALSTLFARAPVAVLLSQDN
;
A
#
# COMPACT_ATOMS: atom_id res chain seq x y z
N MET A 1 17.57 -22.00 -12.75
CA MET A 1 16.56 -21.27 -11.96
C MET A 1 17.27 -20.78 -10.73
N ILE A 2 17.10 -19.51 -10.37
CA ILE A 2 17.76 -18.91 -9.22
C ILE A 2 16.89 -19.14 -7.99
N ASP A 3 17.44 -19.73 -6.94
CA ASP A 3 16.69 -19.93 -5.70
C ASP A 3 16.26 -18.58 -5.11
N LEU A 4 14.96 -18.42 -4.88
CA LEU A 4 14.39 -17.23 -4.26
C LEU A 4 14.72 -17.19 -2.76
N ARG A 5 15.50 -16.18 -2.36
CA ARG A 5 15.98 -16.00 -0.98
C ARG A 5 15.59 -14.65 -0.38
N ALA A 6 15.54 -13.61 -1.21
CA ALA A 6 15.25 -12.21 -0.87
C ALA A 6 14.93 -11.41 -2.13
N THR A 7 14.05 -10.42 -2.01
CA THR A 7 13.66 -9.50 -3.09
C THR A 7 14.10 -8.06 -2.78
N ALA A 8 14.36 -7.27 -3.82
CA ALA A 8 14.52 -5.83 -3.72
C ALA A 8 13.57 -5.11 -4.68
N ARG A 9 12.62 -4.32 -4.16
CA ARG A 9 11.65 -3.57 -4.95
C ARG A 9 12.28 -2.32 -5.57
N LEU A 10 12.19 -2.20 -6.90
CA LEU A 10 12.66 -1.05 -7.69
C LEU A 10 11.49 -0.29 -8.33
N GLN A 11 11.44 1.02 -8.08
CA GLN A 11 10.53 1.99 -8.67
C GLN A 11 11.11 2.51 -9.98
N LEU A 12 10.59 2.03 -11.09
CA LEU A 12 11.04 2.36 -12.44
C LEU A 12 10.21 3.53 -12.97
N HIS A 13 10.89 4.53 -13.52
CA HIS A 13 10.29 5.68 -14.21
C HIS A 13 11.35 6.35 -15.08
N ALA A 14 11.00 7.43 -15.79
CA ALA A 14 11.95 8.13 -16.67
C ALA A 14 13.21 8.67 -15.96
N GLY A 15 13.21 8.79 -14.63
CA GLY A 15 14.36 9.21 -13.82
C GLY A 15 15.13 8.06 -13.15
N PHE A 16 14.64 6.82 -13.29
CA PHE A 16 15.31 5.59 -12.88
C PHE A 16 14.82 4.44 -13.77
N THR A 17 15.46 4.27 -14.91
CA THR A 17 15.06 3.38 -16.00
C THR A 17 15.54 1.93 -15.81
N LEU A 18 15.25 1.04 -16.75
CA LEU A 18 15.79 -0.32 -16.75
C LEU A 18 17.33 -0.34 -16.91
N HIS A 19 17.91 0.65 -17.60
CA HIS A 19 19.36 0.81 -17.71
C HIS A 19 19.98 1.23 -16.37
N ASP A 20 19.30 2.10 -15.62
CA ASP A 20 19.76 2.51 -14.29
C ASP A 20 19.68 1.33 -13.31
N ALA A 21 18.60 0.56 -13.36
CA ALA A 21 18.47 -0.68 -12.60
C ALA A 21 19.56 -1.70 -12.96
N LEU A 22 19.92 -1.82 -14.24
CA LEU A 22 21.01 -2.68 -14.72
C LEU A 22 22.34 -2.28 -14.07
N ALA A 23 22.65 -0.98 -14.01
CA ALA A 23 23.86 -0.48 -13.37
C ALA A 23 23.95 -0.83 -11.87
N GLN A 24 22.83 -1.09 -11.21
CA GLN A 24 22.79 -1.46 -9.79
C GLN A 24 22.79 -2.97 -9.52
N VAL A 25 22.78 -3.81 -10.56
CA VAL A 25 22.83 -5.28 -10.41
C VAL A 25 24.03 -5.73 -9.56
N PRO A 26 25.28 -5.25 -9.81
CA PRO A 26 26.42 -5.67 -8.99
C PRO A 26 26.28 -5.30 -7.51
N TYR A 27 25.67 -4.14 -7.22
CA TYR A 27 25.41 -3.70 -5.86
C TYR A 27 24.42 -4.63 -5.14
N TYR A 28 23.27 -4.91 -5.75
CA TYR A 28 22.26 -5.79 -5.14
C TYR A 28 22.74 -7.24 -5.02
N ALA A 29 23.52 -7.73 -5.98
CA ALA A 29 24.19 -9.03 -5.91
C ALA A 29 25.17 -9.08 -4.73
N GLY A 30 25.98 -8.03 -4.56
CA GLY A 30 26.93 -7.89 -3.45
C GLY A 30 26.24 -7.76 -2.08
N LEU A 31 25.07 -7.12 -2.03
CA LEU A 31 24.22 -7.07 -0.85
C LEU A 31 23.63 -8.45 -0.48
N GLY A 32 23.49 -9.35 -1.46
CA GLY A 32 22.97 -10.71 -1.27
C GLY A 32 21.51 -10.91 -1.72
N ILE A 33 20.94 -9.95 -2.44
CA ILE A 33 19.61 -10.05 -3.03
C ILE A 33 19.59 -11.16 -4.10
N SER A 34 18.50 -11.93 -4.14
CA SER A 34 18.33 -12.98 -5.15
C SER A 34 17.48 -12.55 -6.32
N HIS A 35 16.53 -11.64 -6.12
CA HIS A 35 15.59 -11.21 -7.16
C HIS A 35 15.36 -9.71 -7.10
N LEU A 36 15.44 -9.03 -8.24
CA LEU A 36 14.89 -7.66 -8.34
C LEU A 36 13.39 -7.76 -8.57
N TYR A 37 12.63 -7.03 -7.77
CA TYR A 37 11.19 -6.92 -7.88
C TYR A 37 10.87 -5.59 -8.56
N LEU A 38 10.56 -5.65 -9.85
CA LEU A 38 10.32 -4.48 -10.68
C LEU A 38 8.87 -4.01 -10.51
N SER A 39 8.68 -2.69 -10.39
CA SER A 39 7.39 -2.01 -10.63
C SER A 39 6.85 -2.27 -12.05
N PRO A 40 5.58 -1.91 -12.34
CA PRO A 40 4.96 -2.25 -13.62
C PRO A 40 5.79 -1.82 -14.84
N ILE A 41 6.03 -2.77 -15.74
CA ILE A 41 6.90 -2.59 -16.92
C ILE A 41 6.16 -2.26 -18.22
N GLY A 42 4.83 -2.39 -18.23
CA GLY A 42 4.02 -2.08 -19.41
C GLY A 42 3.99 -0.58 -19.70
N THR A 43 3.74 -0.20 -20.96
CA THR A 43 3.63 1.22 -21.35
C THR A 43 2.54 1.92 -20.53
N ALA A 44 2.92 3.00 -19.86
CA ALA A 44 2.06 3.83 -19.03
C ALA A 44 1.79 5.19 -19.66
N VAL A 45 0.94 6.01 -19.03
CA VAL A 45 0.77 7.41 -19.42
C VAL A 45 2.14 8.10 -19.45
N PRO A 46 2.47 8.90 -20.48
CA PRO A 46 3.75 9.58 -20.57
C PRO A 46 4.08 10.39 -19.31
N GLY A 47 5.31 10.26 -18.82
CA GLY A 47 5.74 10.92 -17.58
C GLY A 47 5.24 10.26 -16.28
N SER A 48 4.56 9.10 -16.36
CA SER A 48 4.18 8.33 -15.17
C SER A 48 5.40 7.98 -14.33
N THR A 49 5.28 8.20 -13.02
CA THR A 49 6.34 7.91 -12.04
C THR A 49 6.18 6.55 -11.38
N HIS A 50 5.19 5.75 -11.81
CA HIS A 50 4.81 4.51 -11.13
C HIS A 50 4.32 3.36 -12.03
N GLY A 51 3.85 3.63 -13.25
CA GLY A 51 3.46 2.60 -14.21
C GLY A 51 2.07 1.96 -14.02
N TYR A 52 1.41 2.15 -12.87
CA TYR A 52 0.05 1.61 -12.62
C TYR A 52 -1.04 2.12 -13.57
N ASP A 53 -0.88 3.33 -14.10
CA ASP A 53 -1.71 3.94 -15.14
C ASP A 53 -1.34 3.44 -16.54
N ASN A 54 -1.30 2.13 -16.71
CA ASN A 54 -0.93 1.48 -17.96
C ASN A 54 -1.91 1.84 -19.11
N ILE A 55 -1.36 2.11 -20.29
CA ILE A 55 -2.10 2.38 -21.54
C ILE A 55 -1.94 1.25 -22.57
N ASP A 56 -0.86 0.46 -22.47
CA ASP A 56 -0.63 -0.73 -23.28
C ASP A 56 0.17 -1.78 -22.49
N PRO A 57 -0.47 -2.86 -22.02
CA PRO A 57 0.20 -3.92 -21.26
C PRO A 57 0.98 -4.89 -22.17
N THR A 58 0.94 -4.72 -23.49
CA THR A 58 1.54 -5.64 -24.46
C THR A 58 2.95 -5.25 -24.88
N VAL A 59 3.39 -4.05 -24.51
CA VAL A 59 4.69 -3.48 -24.86
C VAL A 59 5.41 -3.03 -23.59
N VAL A 60 6.71 -3.32 -23.49
CA VAL A 60 7.57 -2.79 -22.42
C VAL A 60 7.73 -1.28 -22.63
N ASN A 61 7.51 -0.49 -21.58
CA ASN A 61 7.46 0.96 -21.66
C ASN A 61 8.73 1.55 -22.31
N PRO A 62 8.61 2.28 -23.44
CA PRO A 62 9.75 2.93 -24.09
C PRO A 62 10.47 3.96 -23.20
N GLU A 63 9.77 4.66 -22.30
CA GLU A 63 10.39 5.61 -21.35
C GLU A 63 11.30 4.91 -20.33
N LEU A 64 11.12 3.60 -20.13
CA LEU A 64 12.01 2.78 -19.29
C LEU A 64 13.21 2.21 -20.07
N GLY A 65 13.29 2.44 -21.39
CA GLY A 65 14.28 1.86 -22.30
C GLY A 65 13.75 0.71 -23.17
N GLY A 66 12.48 0.34 -23.04
CA GLY A 66 11.85 -0.70 -23.85
C GLY A 66 12.33 -2.12 -23.54
N GLU A 67 11.95 -3.07 -24.40
CA GLU A 67 12.19 -4.50 -24.18
C GLU A 67 13.69 -4.86 -24.21
N ASP A 68 14.48 -4.22 -25.06
CA ASP A 68 15.93 -4.45 -25.15
C ASP A 68 16.62 -4.17 -23.81
N ALA A 69 16.24 -3.09 -23.12
CA ALA A 69 16.76 -2.75 -21.80
C ALA A 69 16.34 -3.77 -20.74
N LEU A 70 15.11 -4.29 -20.80
CA LEU A 70 14.63 -5.35 -19.90
C LEU A 70 15.42 -6.65 -20.09
N VAL A 71 15.65 -7.03 -21.35
CA VAL A 71 16.42 -8.22 -21.70
C VAL A 71 17.86 -8.08 -21.21
N ALA A 72 18.50 -6.92 -21.42
CA ALA A 72 19.85 -6.64 -20.93
C ALA A 72 19.92 -6.70 -19.39
N LEU A 73 18.96 -6.10 -18.68
CA LEU A 73 18.85 -6.19 -17.22
C LEU A 73 18.73 -7.65 -16.76
N SER A 74 17.87 -8.43 -17.42
CA SER A 74 17.65 -9.83 -17.11
C SER A 74 18.92 -10.68 -17.31
N GLN A 75 19.65 -10.45 -18.39
CA GLN A 75 20.92 -11.13 -18.66
C GLN A 75 21.98 -10.78 -17.61
N ALA A 76 22.18 -9.49 -17.32
CA ALA A 76 23.14 -9.03 -16.30
C ALA A 76 22.79 -9.58 -14.90
N ALA A 77 21.51 -9.59 -14.53
CA ALA A 77 21.04 -10.19 -13.28
C ALA A 77 21.39 -11.68 -13.21
N ARG A 78 21.18 -12.43 -14.30
CA ARG A 78 21.50 -13.86 -14.37
C ARG A 78 22.98 -14.15 -14.27
N GLU A 79 23.84 -13.35 -14.88
CA GLU A 79 25.30 -13.45 -14.74
C GLU A 79 25.74 -13.30 -13.28
N HIS A 80 24.99 -12.54 -12.48
CA HIS A 80 25.21 -12.37 -11.04
C HIS A 80 24.44 -13.38 -10.16
N GLY A 81 23.80 -14.38 -10.77
CA GLY A 81 23.01 -15.37 -10.04
C GLY A 81 21.74 -14.80 -9.41
N MET A 82 21.13 -13.81 -10.07
CA MET A 82 19.88 -13.15 -9.68
C MET A 82 18.77 -13.39 -10.71
N GLY A 83 17.52 -13.28 -10.25
CA GLY A 83 16.31 -13.34 -11.07
C GLY A 83 15.52 -12.03 -11.05
N LEU A 84 14.43 -11.98 -11.82
CA LEU A 84 13.51 -10.83 -11.86
C LEU A 84 12.08 -11.26 -11.51
N ILE A 85 11.36 -10.45 -10.74
CA ILE A 85 9.92 -10.55 -10.52
C ILE A 85 9.29 -9.26 -11.04
N ALA A 86 8.22 -9.36 -11.83
CA ALA A 86 7.52 -8.19 -12.35
C ALA A 86 6.16 -7.99 -11.69
N ASP A 87 5.86 -6.74 -11.37
CA ASP A 87 4.52 -6.29 -11.02
C ASP A 87 3.61 -6.25 -12.26
N ILE A 88 2.35 -6.69 -12.11
CA ILE A 88 1.34 -6.68 -13.17
C ILE A 88 0.03 -6.07 -12.67
N VAL A 89 -0.66 -5.35 -13.55
CA VAL A 89 -1.85 -4.54 -13.22
C VAL A 89 -3.08 -5.05 -13.98
N PRO A 90 -3.74 -6.13 -13.51
CA PRO A 90 -4.83 -6.76 -14.25
C PRO A 90 -6.20 -6.08 -14.06
N ASN A 91 -6.37 -5.27 -13.01
CA ASN A 91 -7.68 -4.74 -12.65
C ASN A 91 -8.11 -3.57 -13.54
N HIS A 92 -7.18 -2.75 -14.03
CA HIS A 92 -7.51 -1.45 -14.60
C HIS A 92 -6.47 -0.94 -15.61
N MET A 93 -6.85 0.07 -16.39
CA MET A 93 -6.00 0.83 -17.31
C MET A 93 -6.35 2.32 -17.26
N ALA A 94 -5.47 3.17 -17.78
CA ALA A 94 -5.72 4.61 -17.84
C ALA A 94 -6.79 4.98 -18.90
N THR A 95 -7.67 5.94 -18.58
CA THR A 95 -8.65 6.55 -19.50
C THR A 95 -7.99 7.64 -20.36
N HIS A 96 -6.89 7.29 -21.02
CA HIS A 96 -6.03 8.22 -21.75
C HIS A 96 -6.21 8.11 -23.28
N ALA A 97 -5.89 9.17 -24.02
CA ALA A 97 -6.02 9.20 -25.49
C ALA A 97 -5.11 8.18 -26.20
N GLN A 98 -3.95 7.87 -25.61
CA GLN A 98 -3.02 6.86 -26.13
C GLN A 98 -3.38 5.42 -25.75
N ASN A 99 -4.39 5.20 -24.91
CA ASN A 99 -4.93 3.85 -24.67
C ASN A 99 -5.83 3.46 -25.85
N ALA A 100 -5.29 2.66 -26.78
CA ALA A 100 -5.99 2.27 -28.00
C ALA A 100 -7.30 1.51 -27.73
N TRP A 101 -7.37 0.70 -26.67
CA TRP A 101 -8.59 -0.05 -26.33
C TRP A 101 -9.68 0.90 -25.82
N TRP A 102 -9.31 1.86 -24.97
CA TRP A 102 -10.23 2.87 -24.49
C TRP A 102 -10.68 3.83 -25.60
N TRP A 103 -9.74 4.26 -26.45
CA TRP A 103 -10.01 5.11 -27.61
C TRP A 103 -11.02 4.48 -28.58
N ASP A 104 -10.92 3.16 -28.84
CA ASP A 104 -11.91 2.41 -29.62
C ASP A 104 -13.31 2.49 -28.99
N VAL A 105 -13.40 2.31 -27.67
CA VAL A 105 -14.67 2.41 -26.93
C VAL A 105 -15.25 3.82 -27.00
N LEU A 106 -14.43 4.86 -26.84
CA LEU A 106 -14.88 6.25 -26.98
C LEU A 106 -15.41 6.52 -28.40
N ARG A 107 -14.70 6.04 -29.43
CA ARG A 107 -15.03 6.31 -30.83
C ARG A 107 -16.28 5.55 -31.29
N ASN A 108 -16.42 4.28 -30.90
CA ASN A 108 -17.42 3.36 -31.45
C ASN A 108 -18.52 2.98 -30.44
N GLY A 109 -18.37 3.30 -29.16
CA GLY A 109 -19.33 2.97 -28.11
C GLY A 109 -19.54 1.46 -27.97
N ARG A 110 -20.80 1.05 -27.81
CA ARG A 110 -21.21 -0.37 -27.69
C ARG A 110 -20.84 -1.26 -28.88
N SER A 111 -20.52 -0.66 -30.03
CA SER A 111 -20.10 -1.39 -31.24
C SER A 111 -18.57 -1.59 -31.32
N ALA A 112 -17.82 -1.02 -30.38
CA ALA A 112 -16.37 -1.17 -30.30
C ALA A 112 -15.98 -2.64 -30.06
N LYS A 113 -14.85 -3.07 -30.62
CA LYS A 113 -14.30 -4.41 -30.36
C LYS A 113 -13.97 -4.59 -28.88
N HIS A 114 -13.54 -3.51 -28.22
CA HIS A 114 -13.15 -3.50 -26.82
C HIS A 114 -14.29 -3.05 -25.88
N ALA A 115 -15.54 -2.90 -26.35
CA ALA A 115 -16.66 -2.42 -25.53
C ALA A 115 -16.90 -3.26 -24.27
N ASP A 116 -16.74 -4.59 -24.37
CA ASP A 116 -16.91 -5.53 -23.26
C ASP A 116 -15.63 -5.78 -22.47
N TRP A 117 -14.50 -5.18 -22.86
CA TRP A 117 -13.22 -5.35 -22.15
C TRP A 117 -13.17 -4.50 -20.88
N PHE A 118 -13.94 -3.42 -20.83
CA PHE A 118 -14.08 -2.56 -19.66
C PHE A 118 -15.43 -2.82 -18.96
N ASP A 119 -15.48 -2.62 -17.64
CA ASP A 119 -16.72 -2.80 -16.85
C ASP A 119 -17.60 -1.56 -16.94
N ILE A 120 -18.32 -1.44 -18.06
CA ILE A 120 -19.24 -0.34 -18.38
C ILE A 120 -20.69 -0.81 -18.25
N ASP A 121 -21.47 -0.10 -17.43
CA ASP A 121 -22.92 -0.23 -17.39
C ASP A 121 -23.58 0.63 -18.48
N TRP A 122 -23.64 0.06 -19.68
CA TRP A 122 -24.34 0.66 -20.83
C TRP A 122 -25.86 0.80 -20.64
N ARG A 123 -26.43 0.17 -19.61
CA ARG A 123 -27.86 0.22 -19.29
C ARG A 123 -28.15 1.08 -18.05
N ALA A 124 -27.14 1.78 -17.55
CA ALA A 124 -27.29 2.68 -16.41
C ALA A 124 -28.44 3.69 -16.67
N PRO A 125 -29.39 3.84 -15.73
CA PRO A 125 -30.52 4.75 -15.89
C PRO A 125 -30.08 6.18 -16.20
N GLY A 126 -30.73 6.83 -17.18
CA GLY A 126 -30.44 8.21 -17.57
C GLY A 126 -29.13 8.41 -18.32
N ARG A 127 -28.52 7.33 -18.84
CA ARG A 127 -27.26 7.39 -19.62
C ARG A 127 -27.44 7.20 -21.12
N ASP A 128 -28.64 6.83 -21.57
CA ASP A 128 -29.02 6.72 -22.99
C ASP A 128 -28.08 5.83 -23.83
N GLY A 129 -27.47 4.82 -23.21
CA GLY A 129 -26.49 3.95 -23.86
C GLY A 129 -25.14 4.62 -24.16
N LYS A 130 -24.87 5.80 -23.59
CA LYS A 130 -23.61 6.53 -23.71
C LYS A 130 -22.70 6.31 -22.52
N LEU A 131 -21.40 6.48 -22.74
CA LEU A 131 -20.40 6.54 -21.69
C LEU A 131 -20.35 7.93 -21.08
N TRP A 132 -20.31 8.04 -19.76
CA TRP A 132 -20.25 9.34 -19.08
C TRP A 132 -18.84 9.58 -18.55
N LEU A 133 -18.20 10.66 -19.01
CA LEU A 133 -16.82 11.02 -18.69
C LEU A 133 -16.82 12.27 -17.81
N ALA A 134 -16.33 12.16 -16.57
CA ALA A 134 -16.25 13.26 -15.62
C ALA A 134 -14.88 13.95 -15.73
N VAL A 135 -14.72 14.81 -16.75
CA VAL A 135 -13.41 15.29 -17.26
C VAL A 135 -13.33 16.81 -17.47
N LEU A 136 -14.47 17.50 -17.46
CA LEU A 136 -14.50 18.96 -17.61
C LEU A 136 -14.22 19.64 -16.27
N ASP A 137 -13.49 20.75 -16.27
CA ASP A 137 -13.15 21.55 -15.08
C ASP A 137 -14.37 22.32 -14.51
N ARG A 138 -15.36 22.59 -15.36
CA ARG A 138 -16.60 23.34 -15.07
C ARG A 138 -17.82 22.70 -15.76
N PRO A 139 -19.06 23.18 -15.49
CA PRO A 139 -20.26 22.69 -16.17
C PRO A 139 -20.16 22.73 -17.70
N TYR A 140 -20.68 21.70 -18.36
CA TYR A 140 -20.57 21.51 -19.82
C TYR A 140 -20.98 22.73 -20.64
N ALA A 141 -22.13 23.34 -20.32
CA ALA A 141 -22.64 24.51 -21.04
C ALA A 141 -21.67 25.71 -20.95
N THR A 142 -21.07 25.92 -19.77
CA THR A 142 -20.07 26.97 -19.53
C THR A 142 -18.78 26.67 -20.30
N ALA A 143 -18.26 25.44 -20.22
CA ALA A 143 -17.05 25.03 -20.95
C ALA A 143 -17.22 25.21 -22.47
N LEU A 144 -18.40 24.91 -23.00
CA LEU A 144 -18.72 25.09 -24.42
C LEU A 144 -18.82 26.58 -24.80
N ALA A 145 -19.51 27.40 -24.00
CA ALA A 145 -19.70 28.82 -24.27
C ALA A 145 -18.39 29.63 -24.19
N GLU A 146 -17.48 29.24 -23.29
CA GLU A 146 -16.15 29.85 -23.17
C GLU A 146 -15.16 29.35 -24.25
N GLY A 147 -15.57 28.37 -25.06
CA GLY A 147 -14.73 27.79 -26.11
C GLY A 147 -13.59 26.92 -25.56
N LEU A 148 -13.76 26.33 -24.37
CA LEU A 148 -12.81 25.38 -23.78
C LEU A 148 -12.93 23.99 -24.40
N ILE A 149 -14.09 23.67 -25.00
CA ILE A 149 -14.29 22.49 -25.83
C ILE A 149 -14.21 22.93 -27.29
N THR A 150 -13.23 22.40 -28.03
CA THR A 150 -13.03 22.74 -29.43
C THR A 150 -12.98 21.50 -30.30
N LEU A 151 -13.44 21.62 -31.54
CA LEU A 151 -13.17 20.66 -32.60
C LEU A 151 -11.78 20.94 -33.16
N VAL A 152 -10.97 19.89 -33.31
CA VAL A 152 -9.62 19.94 -33.87
C VAL A 152 -9.44 18.86 -34.94
N ILE A 153 -8.45 19.04 -35.80
CA ILE A 153 -7.96 18.01 -36.72
C ILE A 153 -6.56 17.63 -36.24
N GLU A 154 -6.37 16.35 -35.95
CA GLU A 154 -5.09 15.76 -35.54
C GLU A 154 -4.15 15.61 -36.75
N ASP A 155 -2.86 15.36 -36.49
CA ASP A 155 -1.83 15.24 -37.53
C ASP A 155 -2.10 14.10 -38.52
N ASP A 156 -2.78 13.04 -38.08
CA ASP A 156 -3.22 11.92 -38.91
C ASP A 156 -4.47 12.24 -39.78
N GLY A 157 -4.98 13.46 -39.68
CA GLY A 157 -6.15 13.95 -40.40
C GLY A 157 -7.49 13.58 -39.79
N SER A 158 -7.51 12.86 -38.65
CA SER A 158 -8.73 12.55 -37.92
C SER A 158 -9.24 13.76 -37.13
N ALA A 159 -10.54 13.76 -36.80
CA ALA A 159 -11.16 14.80 -35.99
C ALA A 159 -11.30 14.36 -34.53
N ALA A 160 -11.04 15.28 -33.61
CA ALA A 160 -11.20 15.08 -32.18
C ALA A 160 -11.85 16.29 -31.51
N LEU A 161 -12.48 16.06 -30.36
CA LEU A 161 -12.77 17.13 -29.40
C LEU A 161 -11.54 17.33 -28.51
N ALA A 162 -11.13 18.58 -28.34
CA ALA A 162 -10.10 18.97 -27.40
C ALA A 162 -10.72 19.72 -26.21
N HIS A 163 -10.26 19.38 -25.02
CA HIS A 163 -10.47 20.15 -23.79
C HIS A 163 -9.11 20.36 -23.13
N TYR A 164 -8.54 21.55 -23.31
CA TYR A 164 -7.11 21.80 -23.10
C TYR A 164 -6.26 20.77 -23.87
N ASP A 165 -5.39 20.03 -23.18
CA ASP A 165 -4.51 19.02 -23.77
C ASP A 165 -5.19 17.65 -23.93
N GLN A 166 -6.38 17.45 -23.35
CA GLN A 166 -7.10 16.19 -23.45
C GLN A 166 -7.79 16.08 -24.82
N ARG A 167 -7.83 14.85 -25.36
CA ARG A 167 -8.43 14.52 -26.66
C ARG A 167 -9.51 13.46 -26.51
N TYR A 168 -10.56 13.59 -27.31
CA TYR A 168 -11.65 12.60 -27.41
C TYR A 168 -12.03 12.37 -28.88
N PRO A 169 -12.18 11.13 -29.33
CA PRO A 169 -12.39 10.83 -30.75
C PRO A 169 -13.77 11.21 -31.24
N ILE A 170 -13.86 11.73 -32.47
CA ILE A 170 -15.13 11.82 -33.18
C ILE A 170 -15.45 10.47 -33.84
N ARG A 171 -16.69 10.00 -33.65
CA ARG A 171 -17.24 8.85 -34.40
C ARG A 171 -17.26 9.20 -35.89
N PRO A 172 -16.61 8.42 -36.78
CA PRO A 172 -16.45 8.77 -38.19
C PRO A 172 -17.76 9.09 -38.92
N GLN A 173 -18.84 8.37 -38.62
CA GLN A 173 -20.14 8.55 -39.28
C GLN A 173 -20.91 9.80 -38.83
N THR A 174 -20.35 10.60 -37.89
CA THR A 174 -21.05 11.75 -37.32
C THR A 174 -20.58 13.10 -37.87
N LEU A 175 -19.49 13.11 -38.64
CA LEU A 175 -18.84 14.32 -39.12
C LEU A 175 -18.14 14.11 -40.47
N ASP A 176 -18.57 14.86 -41.48
CA ASP A 176 -17.88 14.92 -42.77
C ASP A 176 -16.77 15.98 -42.70
N ILE A 177 -15.52 15.54 -42.83
CA ILE A 177 -14.34 16.42 -42.80
C ILE A 177 -14.10 16.97 -44.22
N PRO A 178 -14.10 18.29 -44.42
CA PRO A 178 -13.90 18.86 -45.75
C PRO A 178 -12.45 18.75 -46.22
N GLU A 179 -12.24 19.03 -47.51
CA GLU A 179 -10.91 19.13 -48.11
C GLU A 179 -10.02 20.15 -47.38
N ARG A 180 -8.70 19.94 -47.44
CA ARG A 180 -7.70 20.67 -46.66
C ARG A 180 -7.86 22.19 -46.74
N ALA A 181 -8.19 22.73 -47.92
CA ALA A 181 -8.35 24.17 -48.14
C ALA A 181 -9.50 24.80 -47.32
N ALA A 182 -10.58 24.05 -47.05
CA ALA A 182 -11.76 24.53 -46.34
C ALA A 182 -11.72 24.26 -44.82
N ARG A 183 -10.81 23.40 -44.35
CA ARG A 183 -10.74 22.95 -42.93
C ARG A 183 -10.60 24.10 -41.95
N ALA A 184 -9.77 25.10 -42.24
CA ALA A 184 -9.52 26.20 -41.30
C ALA A 184 -10.79 27.03 -41.04
N GLN A 185 -11.57 27.35 -42.09
CA GLN A 185 -12.84 28.07 -41.93
C GLN A 185 -13.88 27.18 -41.27
N TRP A 186 -13.97 25.92 -41.68
CA TRP A 186 -14.90 24.95 -41.11
C TRP A 186 -14.68 24.76 -39.60
N LEU A 187 -13.44 24.63 -39.13
CA LEU A 187 -13.11 24.57 -37.71
C LEU A 187 -13.54 25.84 -36.97
N ARG A 188 -13.27 27.02 -37.54
CA ARG A 188 -13.73 28.31 -36.98
C ARG A 188 -15.24 28.34 -36.86
N ASP A 189 -15.97 27.88 -37.86
CA ASP A 189 -17.43 27.88 -37.82
C ASP A 189 -17.98 27.03 -36.67
N TYR A 190 -17.39 25.86 -36.40
CA TYR A 190 -17.77 25.03 -35.25
C TYR A 190 -17.39 25.68 -33.92
N ASN A 191 -16.16 26.14 -33.79
CA ASN A 191 -15.59 26.62 -32.52
C ASN A 191 -16.13 28.00 -32.13
N ASP A 192 -16.22 28.94 -33.08
CA ASP A 192 -16.81 30.25 -32.83
C ASP A 192 -18.34 30.15 -32.74
N GLY A 193 -18.95 29.18 -33.44
CA GLY A 193 -20.37 28.86 -33.33
C GLY A 193 -20.77 28.43 -31.92
N ALA A 194 -19.91 27.66 -31.25
CA ALA A 194 -20.09 27.29 -29.84
C ALA A 194 -20.15 28.52 -28.92
N LYS A 195 -19.25 29.49 -29.12
CA LYS A 195 -19.22 30.76 -28.36
C LYS A 195 -20.45 31.63 -28.63
N ARG A 196 -20.96 31.63 -29.86
CA ARG A 196 -22.19 32.34 -30.24
C ARG A 196 -23.48 31.62 -29.84
N GLY A 197 -23.40 30.36 -29.40
CA GLY A 197 -24.57 29.57 -29.04
C GLY A 197 -25.41 29.08 -30.24
N ASP A 198 -24.81 28.91 -31.42
CA ASP A 198 -25.55 28.43 -32.61
C ASP A 198 -25.87 26.91 -32.57
N GLY A 199 -25.33 26.21 -31.57
CA GLY A 199 -25.61 24.81 -31.27
C GLY A 199 -24.96 23.80 -32.22
N ARG A 200 -24.12 24.22 -33.18
CA ARG A 200 -23.50 23.31 -34.15
C ARG A 200 -22.56 22.30 -33.48
N LEU A 201 -21.62 22.80 -32.67
CA LEU A 201 -20.70 21.94 -31.92
C LEU A 201 -21.44 21.09 -30.87
N HIS A 202 -22.44 21.66 -30.18
CA HIS A 202 -23.29 20.91 -29.26
C HIS A 202 -23.97 19.70 -29.92
N LYS A 203 -24.58 19.87 -31.09
CA LYS A 203 -25.23 18.79 -31.84
C LYS A 203 -24.24 17.71 -32.28
N LEU A 204 -23.00 18.08 -32.60
CA LEU A 204 -21.94 17.12 -32.90
C LEU A 204 -21.55 16.31 -31.65
N ILE A 205 -21.36 16.97 -30.51
CA ILE A 205 -21.03 16.34 -29.22
C ILE A 205 -22.15 15.35 -28.83
N GLU A 206 -23.42 15.74 -28.98
CA GLU A 206 -24.55 14.86 -28.66
C GLU A 206 -24.68 13.63 -29.58
N ARG A 207 -23.97 13.57 -30.71
CA ARG A 207 -23.93 12.36 -31.56
C ARG A 207 -22.83 11.38 -31.13
N GLN A 208 -21.95 11.77 -30.22
CA GLN A 208 -20.87 10.91 -29.78
C GLN A 208 -21.36 9.80 -28.84
N PRO A 209 -20.64 8.66 -28.77
CA PRO A 209 -20.98 7.55 -27.88
C PRO A 209 -20.71 7.85 -26.40
N TYR A 210 -20.13 9.02 -26.11
CA TYR A 210 -19.82 9.51 -24.78
C TYR A 210 -20.43 10.89 -24.53
N ARG A 211 -20.48 11.30 -23.26
CA ARG A 211 -20.76 12.66 -22.81
C ARG A 211 -19.61 13.16 -21.95
N LEU A 212 -19.15 14.38 -22.25
CA LEU A 212 -18.18 15.10 -21.43
C LEU A 212 -18.94 15.87 -20.36
N ASN A 213 -18.64 15.59 -19.11
CA ASN A 213 -19.32 16.14 -17.95
C ASN A 213 -18.32 16.79 -17.00
N TRP A 214 -18.84 17.68 -16.16
CA TRP A 214 -18.08 18.27 -15.07
C TRP A 214 -17.55 17.19 -14.12
N TRP A 215 -16.27 17.28 -13.75
CA TRP A 215 -15.63 16.26 -12.90
C TRP A 215 -16.37 16.06 -11.56
N ARG A 216 -17.01 17.11 -11.01
CA ARG A 216 -17.75 17.02 -9.75
C ARG A 216 -18.96 16.11 -9.76
N VAL A 217 -19.55 15.83 -10.93
CA VAL A 217 -20.65 14.84 -11.03
C VAL A 217 -20.14 13.40 -11.14
N GLY A 218 -18.81 13.19 -11.14
CA GLY A 218 -18.19 11.89 -11.34
C GLY A 218 -18.56 10.86 -10.27
N ASN A 219 -18.64 11.31 -9.01
CA ASN A 219 -18.99 10.42 -7.91
C ASN A 219 -20.44 9.91 -7.98
N ASP A 220 -21.34 10.65 -8.64
CA ASP A 220 -22.76 10.28 -8.72
C ASP A 220 -23.13 9.59 -10.03
N MET A 221 -22.49 10.02 -11.13
CA MET A 221 -23.03 9.80 -12.47
C MET A 221 -22.25 8.83 -13.35
N LEU A 222 -21.05 8.41 -12.94
CA LEU A 222 -20.21 7.52 -13.74
C LEU A 222 -20.87 6.15 -13.95
N ASN A 223 -20.77 5.65 -15.18
CA ASN A 223 -21.30 4.35 -15.58
C ASN A 223 -20.22 3.34 -16.00
N TYR A 224 -18.95 3.57 -15.67
CA TYR A 224 -17.90 2.55 -15.72
C TYR A 224 -17.28 2.34 -14.34
N ARG A 225 -16.82 1.13 -14.02
CA ARG A 225 -16.15 0.84 -12.74
C ARG A 225 -14.73 1.43 -12.77
N ARG A 226 -14.33 2.06 -11.68
CA ARG A 226 -13.00 2.67 -11.50
C ARG A 226 -12.08 1.78 -10.65
N PHE A 227 -10.80 2.13 -10.62
CA PHE A 227 -9.95 1.79 -9.49
C PHE A 227 -10.19 2.82 -8.38
N PHE A 228 -10.73 2.36 -7.24
CA PHE A 228 -11.18 3.22 -6.15
C PHE A 228 -12.12 4.34 -6.64
N ASP A 229 -11.79 5.60 -6.34
CA ASP A 229 -12.49 6.82 -6.77
C ASP A 229 -11.77 7.55 -7.93
N ILE A 230 -10.70 6.97 -8.49
CA ILE A 230 -9.85 7.59 -9.51
C ILE A 230 -10.49 7.50 -10.90
N THR A 231 -10.99 8.62 -11.41
CA THR A 231 -11.71 8.68 -12.70
C THR A 231 -10.81 8.42 -13.91
N SER A 232 -9.50 8.66 -13.76
CA SER A 232 -8.49 8.40 -14.78
C SER A 232 -8.14 6.92 -14.94
N LEU A 233 -8.69 6.01 -14.11
CA LEU A 233 -8.42 4.56 -14.18
C LEU A 233 -9.73 3.80 -14.36
N VAL A 234 -9.90 3.16 -15.51
CA VAL A 234 -11.07 2.34 -15.86
C VAL A 234 -10.78 0.86 -15.65
N ALA A 235 -11.72 0.16 -15.02
CA ALA A 235 -11.53 -1.23 -14.69
C ALA A 235 -11.76 -2.17 -15.89
N LEU A 236 -10.87 -3.16 -16.02
CA LEU A 236 -10.93 -4.24 -16.98
C LEU A 236 -11.82 -5.38 -16.49
N ARG A 237 -12.35 -6.14 -17.45
CA ARG A 237 -13.07 -7.39 -17.25
C ARG A 237 -12.15 -8.58 -17.51
N VAL A 238 -11.10 -8.69 -16.70
CA VAL A 238 -10.07 -9.73 -16.84
C VAL A 238 -10.62 -11.15 -16.62
N GLU A 239 -11.84 -11.30 -16.11
CA GLU A 239 -12.53 -12.60 -16.08
C GLU A 239 -12.85 -13.13 -17.49
N LEU A 240 -12.90 -12.26 -18.49
CA LEU A 240 -13.10 -12.66 -19.88
C LEU A 240 -11.80 -13.23 -20.48
N PRO A 241 -11.84 -14.41 -21.15
CA PRO A 241 -10.65 -15.05 -21.68
C PRO A 241 -9.80 -14.15 -22.59
N ALA A 242 -10.42 -13.42 -23.52
CA ALA A 242 -9.72 -12.55 -24.46
C ALA A 242 -8.99 -11.39 -23.76
N VAL A 243 -9.58 -10.82 -22.70
CA VAL A 243 -8.96 -9.74 -21.91
C VAL A 243 -7.79 -10.28 -21.11
N PHE A 244 -7.99 -11.42 -20.43
CA PHE A 244 -6.91 -12.11 -19.72
C PHE A 244 -5.72 -12.39 -20.65
N ASP A 245 -5.99 -12.98 -21.81
CA ASP A 245 -4.94 -13.39 -22.75
C ASP A 245 -4.18 -12.19 -23.30
N ALA A 246 -4.86 -11.07 -23.59
CA ALA A 246 -4.22 -9.85 -24.05
C ALA A 246 -3.31 -9.22 -22.98
N VAL A 247 -3.83 -9.03 -21.76
CA VAL A 247 -3.09 -8.40 -20.65
C VAL A 247 -1.88 -9.24 -20.20
N HIS A 248 -1.97 -10.56 -20.29
CA HIS A 248 -0.92 -11.46 -19.81
C HIS A 248 0.03 -11.96 -20.89
N ALA A 249 -0.17 -11.58 -22.15
CA ALA A 249 0.65 -12.06 -23.26
C ALA A 249 2.14 -11.73 -23.04
N LEU A 250 2.46 -10.46 -22.75
CA LEU A 250 3.83 -10.01 -22.53
C LEU A 250 4.46 -10.63 -21.28
N PRO A 251 3.88 -10.53 -20.06
CA PRO A 251 4.49 -11.13 -18.87
C PRO A 251 4.71 -12.65 -18.99
N LEU A 252 3.75 -13.40 -19.54
CA LEU A 252 3.89 -14.85 -19.69
C LEU A 252 4.91 -15.24 -20.76
N ARG A 253 5.03 -14.45 -21.84
CA ARG A 253 6.10 -14.62 -22.84
C ARG A 253 7.47 -14.42 -22.21
N LEU A 254 7.66 -13.32 -21.48
CA LEU A 254 8.91 -13.02 -20.77
C LEU A 254 9.25 -14.11 -19.75
N VAL A 255 8.27 -14.70 -19.07
CA VAL A 255 8.50 -15.87 -18.21
C VAL A 255 8.97 -17.09 -19.00
N ALA A 256 8.34 -17.38 -20.15
CA ALA A 256 8.67 -18.53 -20.99
C ALA A 256 10.05 -18.42 -21.62
N GLU A 257 10.41 -17.23 -22.11
CA GLU A 257 11.76 -16.89 -22.61
C GLU A 257 12.80 -16.86 -21.48
N GLY A 258 12.34 -16.80 -20.24
CA GLY A 258 13.17 -16.83 -19.05
C GLY A 258 13.64 -15.45 -18.61
N HIS A 259 13.07 -14.35 -19.07
CA HIS A 259 13.42 -13.04 -18.55
C HIS A 259 12.88 -12.78 -17.14
N LEU A 260 11.77 -13.43 -16.77
CA LEU A 260 11.13 -13.31 -15.45
C LEU A 260 11.05 -14.67 -14.72
N ASP A 261 11.15 -14.63 -13.39
CA ASP A 261 11.10 -15.77 -12.47
C ASP A 261 9.87 -15.74 -11.52
N GLY A 262 9.04 -14.70 -11.61
CA GLY A 262 7.77 -14.62 -10.91
C GLY A 262 6.99 -13.36 -11.25
N LEU A 263 5.76 -13.29 -10.74
CA LEU A 263 4.84 -12.17 -10.91
C LEU A 263 4.26 -11.73 -9.57
N ARG A 264 4.05 -10.42 -9.40
CA ARG A 264 3.23 -9.84 -8.33
C ARG A 264 1.97 -9.25 -8.94
N ILE A 265 0.82 -9.60 -8.38
CA ILE A 265 -0.49 -9.13 -8.81
C ILE A 265 -0.87 -7.88 -8.02
N ASP A 266 -1.04 -6.77 -8.71
CA ASP A 266 -1.66 -5.55 -8.18
C ASP A 266 -3.16 -5.73 -7.94
N HIS A 267 -3.63 -5.23 -6.80
CA HIS A 267 -5.02 -5.06 -6.44
C HIS A 267 -5.93 -6.25 -6.80
N VAL A 268 -5.59 -7.45 -6.30
CA VAL A 268 -6.34 -8.68 -6.59
C VAL A 268 -7.80 -8.59 -6.12
N ASP A 269 -8.05 -7.79 -5.07
CA ASP A 269 -9.38 -7.55 -4.50
C ASP A 269 -10.28 -6.65 -5.36
N GLY A 270 -9.77 -6.05 -6.45
CA GLY A 270 -10.61 -5.34 -7.43
C GLY A 270 -11.27 -6.25 -8.45
N LEU A 271 -10.81 -7.49 -8.59
CA LEU A 271 -11.23 -8.38 -9.67
C LEU A 271 -12.65 -8.93 -9.50
N THR A 272 -13.31 -9.24 -10.62
CA THR A 272 -14.65 -9.83 -10.65
C THR A 272 -14.68 -11.24 -10.07
N ASP A 273 -13.67 -12.05 -10.37
CA ASP A 273 -13.48 -13.43 -9.88
C ASP A 273 -11.99 -13.65 -9.53
N PRO A 274 -11.54 -13.17 -8.35
CA PRO A 274 -10.15 -13.31 -7.92
C PRO A 274 -9.70 -14.78 -7.87
N THR A 275 -10.54 -15.69 -7.37
CA THR A 275 -10.23 -17.11 -7.24
C THR A 275 -10.00 -17.76 -8.61
N GLY A 276 -10.90 -17.54 -9.57
CA GLY A 276 -10.75 -18.02 -10.93
C GLY A 276 -9.51 -17.43 -11.61
N TYR A 277 -9.26 -16.14 -11.39
CA TYR A 277 -8.10 -15.44 -11.93
C TYR A 277 -6.77 -16.01 -11.42
N VAL A 278 -6.57 -16.13 -10.09
CA VAL A 278 -5.32 -16.64 -9.50
C VAL A 278 -5.04 -18.06 -9.95
N ARG A 279 -6.06 -18.92 -10.00
CA ARG A 279 -5.92 -20.30 -10.51
C ARG A 279 -5.52 -20.33 -11.98
N LYS A 280 -6.16 -19.50 -12.81
CA LYS A 280 -5.86 -19.41 -14.24
C LYS A 280 -4.44 -18.89 -14.45
N LEU A 281 -4.03 -17.84 -13.73
CA LEU A 281 -2.70 -17.27 -13.83
C LEU A 281 -1.62 -18.26 -13.38
N ARG A 282 -1.80 -18.95 -12.24
CA ARG A 282 -0.88 -20.02 -11.81
C ARG A 282 -0.69 -21.09 -12.88
N SER A 283 -1.79 -21.59 -13.44
CA SER A 283 -1.75 -22.62 -14.50
C SER A 283 -0.96 -22.14 -15.73
N ARG A 284 -1.18 -20.89 -16.15
CA ARG A 284 -0.47 -20.28 -17.28
C ARG A 284 0.99 -19.97 -16.98
N LEU A 285 1.29 -19.54 -15.77
CA LEU A 285 2.65 -19.33 -15.28
C LEU A 285 3.43 -20.64 -15.24
N ASP A 286 2.82 -21.73 -14.77
CA ASP A 286 3.42 -23.07 -14.80
C ASP A 286 3.61 -23.58 -16.23
N ALA A 287 2.67 -23.30 -17.14
CA ALA A 287 2.82 -23.65 -18.55
C ALA A 287 4.01 -22.91 -19.19
N ALA A 288 4.16 -21.61 -18.93
CA ALA A 288 5.32 -20.85 -19.35
C ALA A 288 6.61 -21.42 -18.74
N GLY A 289 6.63 -21.73 -17.44
CA GLY A 289 7.77 -22.35 -16.77
C GLY A 289 8.16 -23.73 -17.33
N ARG A 290 7.20 -24.54 -17.79
CA ARG A 290 7.49 -25.85 -18.42
C ARG A 290 8.32 -25.74 -19.69
N THR A 291 8.20 -24.64 -20.45
CA THR A 291 9.06 -24.40 -21.63
C THR A 291 10.54 -24.29 -21.26
N ARG A 292 10.83 -23.96 -19.99
CA ARG A 292 12.17 -23.89 -19.39
C ARG A 292 12.54 -25.14 -18.58
N GLY A 293 11.72 -26.19 -18.61
CA GLY A 293 11.92 -27.41 -17.81
C GLY A 293 11.63 -27.25 -16.30
N LEU A 294 10.90 -26.20 -15.89
CA LEU A 294 10.58 -25.96 -14.48
C LEU A 294 9.37 -26.79 -14.03
N LYS A 295 9.40 -27.21 -12.76
CA LYS A 295 8.26 -27.89 -12.12
C LYS A 295 7.14 -26.90 -11.79
N PRO A 296 5.86 -27.32 -11.80
CA PRO A 296 4.77 -26.47 -11.32
C PRO A 296 5.04 -25.89 -9.93
N GLY A 297 4.64 -24.64 -9.71
CA GLY A 297 4.87 -23.91 -8.46
C GLY A 297 6.31 -23.40 -8.26
N THR A 298 7.22 -23.60 -9.21
CA THR A 298 8.60 -23.10 -9.06
C THR A 298 8.65 -21.56 -9.12
N LEU A 299 7.98 -20.96 -10.11
CA LEU A 299 7.95 -19.51 -10.34
C LEU A 299 7.09 -18.81 -9.28
N GLY A 300 7.57 -17.69 -8.75
CA GLY A 300 6.89 -16.92 -7.71
C GLY A 300 5.56 -16.31 -8.17
N LEU A 301 4.52 -16.37 -7.33
CA LEU A 301 3.26 -15.69 -7.57
C LEU A 301 2.76 -15.00 -6.29
N TYR A 302 2.89 -13.67 -6.25
CA TYR A 302 2.57 -12.84 -5.09
C TYR A 302 1.31 -12.03 -5.30
N LEU A 303 0.57 -11.80 -4.22
CA LEU A 303 -0.68 -11.05 -4.24
C LEU A 303 -0.54 -9.80 -3.38
N GLU A 304 -0.80 -8.64 -3.96
CA GLU A 304 -1.18 -7.49 -3.15
C GLU A 304 -2.59 -7.74 -2.61
N LYS A 305 -2.65 -8.16 -1.34
CA LYS A 305 -3.89 -8.39 -0.61
C LYS A 305 -3.66 -8.02 0.84
N ILE A 306 -4.55 -7.17 1.36
CA ILE A 306 -4.50 -6.73 2.76
C ILE A 306 -5.37 -7.66 3.60
N LEU A 307 -4.79 -8.25 4.64
CA LEU A 307 -5.48 -9.18 5.54
C LEU A 307 -5.97 -8.46 6.79
N ALA A 308 -7.24 -8.63 7.12
CA ALA A 308 -7.81 -8.20 8.39
C ALA A 308 -7.41 -9.15 9.54
N PRO A 309 -7.66 -8.80 10.82
CA PRO A 309 -7.34 -9.66 11.95
C PRO A 309 -8.08 -11.00 11.84
N GLY A 310 -7.32 -12.09 11.93
CA GLY A 310 -7.84 -13.46 11.78
C GLY A 310 -8.36 -13.79 10.37
N GLU A 311 -8.06 -12.98 9.37
CA GLU A 311 -8.30 -13.31 7.96
C GLU A 311 -7.12 -14.10 7.40
N HIS A 312 -7.42 -15.10 6.57
CA HIS A 312 -6.42 -15.86 5.83
C HIS A 312 -6.73 -15.73 4.33
N LEU A 313 -5.70 -15.82 3.50
CA LEU A 313 -5.88 -16.00 2.07
C LEU A 313 -6.75 -17.25 1.82
N PRO A 314 -7.67 -17.23 0.83
CA PRO A 314 -8.47 -18.40 0.51
C PRO A 314 -7.58 -19.63 0.23
N ALA A 315 -7.86 -20.74 0.92
CA ALA A 315 -6.99 -21.92 0.93
C ALA A 315 -6.78 -22.57 -0.46
N ASP A 316 -7.65 -22.25 -1.41
CA ASP A 316 -7.65 -22.79 -2.76
C ASP A 316 -7.01 -21.85 -3.80
N TRP A 317 -6.34 -20.77 -3.35
CA TRP A 317 -5.54 -19.87 -4.16
C TRP A 317 -4.10 -20.38 -4.29
N PRO A 318 -3.68 -20.87 -5.47
CA PRO A 318 -2.34 -21.43 -5.65
C PRO A 318 -1.30 -20.31 -5.85
N CYS A 319 -0.98 -19.61 -4.78
CA CYS A 319 -0.02 -18.50 -4.73
C CYS A 319 1.07 -18.75 -3.65
N ASP A 320 2.05 -17.86 -3.59
CA ASP A 320 3.15 -17.92 -2.63
C ASP A 320 2.91 -17.10 -1.35
N GLY A 321 1.83 -16.34 -1.32
CA GLY A 321 1.43 -15.48 -0.22
C GLY A 321 1.21 -14.04 -0.66
N THR A 322 1.10 -13.17 0.34
CA THR A 322 0.93 -11.73 0.17
C THR A 322 2.25 -11.03 -0.18
N THR A 323 2.19 -9.73 -0.42
CA THR A 323 3.34 -8.82 -0.48
C THR A 323 3.89 -8.41 0.89
N GLY A 324 3.35 -8.94 2.00
CA GLY A 324 3.96 -8.80 3.32
C GLY A 324 3.48 -7.64 4.20
N TYR A 325 2.37 -6.96 3.87
CA TYR A 325 1.74 -5.98 4.77
C TYR A 325 1.30 -6.60 6.09
N ASP A 326 0.89 -7.87 6.07
CA ASP A 326 0.61 -8.64 7.28
C ASP A 326 1.87 -8.77 8.15
N PHE A 327 3.04 -9.07 7.59
CA PHE A 327 4.28 -9.08 8.36
C PHE A 327 4.64 -7.69 8.91
N MET A 328 4.45 -6.63 8.11
CA MET A 328 4.66 -5.26 8.54
C MET A 328 3.82 -4.91 9.78
N ASP A 329 2.56 -5.34 9.80
CA ASP A 329 1.69 -5.17 10.95
C ASP A 329 2.15 -6.01 12.16
N GLN A 330 2.49 -7.28 11.93
CA GLN A 330 2.92 -8.22 12.98
C GLN A 330 4.17 -7.71 13.72
N VAL A 331 5.20 -7.29 12.98
CA VAL A 331 6.44 -6.78 13.58
C VAL A 331 6.25 -5.38 14.16
N GLY A 332 5.38 -4.56 13.55
CA GLY A 332 4.95 -3.28 14.11
C GLY A 332 4.33 -3.48 15.49
N GLY A 333 3.28 -4.29 15.59
CA GLY A 333 2.61 -4.61 16.85
C GLY A 333 3.56 -5.18 17.92
N LEU A 334 4.51 -6.04 17.53
CA LEU A 334 5.51 -6.60 18.45
C LEU A 334 6.38 -5.52 19.11
N LEU A 335 6.62 -4.37 18.47
CA LEU A 335 7.53 -3.34 18.97
C LEU A 335 6.83 -2.18 19.69
N HIS A 336 5.54 -2.34 20.00
CA HIS A 336 4.76 -1.38 20.79
C HIS A 336 4.49 -1.91 22.20
N ASP A 337 4.46 -1.02 23.19
CA ASP A 337 4.01 -1.32 24.55
C ASP A 337 2.51 -1.07 24.70
N ALA A 338 1.74 -2.13 24.96
CA ALA A 338 0.31 -2.07 25.21
C ALA A 338 -0.08 -1.08 26.33
N ALA A 339 0.79 -0.85 27.32
CA ALA A 339 0.53 0.08 28.41
C ALA A 339 0.45 1.55 27.93
N GLY A 340 1.08 1.87 26.79
CA GLY A 340 1.08 3.20 26.18
C GLY A 340 -0.26 3.66 25.62
N PHE A 341 -1.14 2.74 25.21
CA PHE A 341 -2.37 3.09 24.48
C PHE A 341 -3.29 4.00 25.29
N LYS A 342 -3.66 3.60 26.52
CA LYS A 342 -4.62 4.34 27.36
C LYS A 342 -4.22 5.79 27.63
N PRO A 343 -2.99 6.11 28.10
CA PRO A 343 -2.59 7.50 28.33
C PRO A 343 -2.52 8.31 27.03
N LEU A 344 -2.00 7.74 25.93
CA LEU A 344 -1.94 8.42 24.63
C LEU A 344 -3.34 8.71 24.07
N ALA A 345 -4.27 7.76 24.17
CA ALA A 345 -5.64 7.92 23.71
C ALA A 345 -6.39 9.01 24.48
N ARG A 346 -6.21 9.09 25.81
CA ARG A 346 -6.79 10.16 26.63
C ARG A 346 -6.22 11.54 26.28
N ALA A 347 -4.92 11.63 26.05
CA ALA A 347 -4.29 12.87 25.61
C ALA A 347 -4.81 13.28 24.22
N TRP A 348 -4.87 12.35 23.27
CA TRP A 348 -5.46 12.58 21.96
C TRP A 348 -6.89 13.09 22.05
N GLN A 349 -7.76 12.44 22.83
CA GLN A 349 -9.16 12.88 23.02
C GLN A 349 -9.23 14.32 23.53
N LYS A 350 -8.42 14.67 24.54
CA LYS A 350 -8.38 16.01 25.12
C LYS A 350 -7.90 17.06 24.13
N LEU A 351 -6.83 16.76 23.38
CA LEU A 351 -6.14 17.73 22.51
C LEU A 351 -6.81 17.87 21.14
N SER A 352 -7.35 16.79 20.59
CA SER A 352 -7.98 16.77 19.27
C SER A 352 -9.50 16.99 19.30
N GLY A 353 -10.16 16.71 20.43
CA GLY A 353 -11.62 16.64 20.53
C GLY A 353 -12.24 15.40 19.85
N ARG A 354 -11.43 14.44 19.38
CA ARG A 354 -11.88 13.23 18.68
C ARG A 354 -11.92 12.00 19.60
N SER A 355 -12.53 10.90 19.13
CA SER A 355 -12.91 9.76 19.99
C SER A 355 -11.74 9.00 20.64
N GLY A 356 -10.54 9.00 20.05
CA GLY A 356 -9.45 8.08 20.44
C GLY A 356 -9.75 6.59 20.20
N ASP A 357 -10.98 6.24 19.81
CA ASP A 357 -11.40 4.92 19.36
C ASP A 357 -11.35 4.87 17.83
N PHE A 358 -10.41 4.10 17.30
CA PHE A 358 -10.22 3.95 15.86
C PHE A 358 -11.47 3.36 15.17
N ALA A 359 -12.14 2.40 15.81
CA ALA A 359 -13.29 1.74 15.20
C ALA A 359 -14.45 2.72 14.98
N GLN A 360 -14.59 3.75 15.83
CA GLN A 360 -15.56 4.81 15.63
C GLN A 360 -15.21 5.70 14.42
N GLU A 361 -13.93 6.06 14.26
CA GLU A 361 -13.46 6.85 13.11
C GLU A 361 -13.65 6.10 11.79
N GLU A 362 -13.31 4.81 11.79
CA GLU A 362 -13.53 3.91 10.66
C GLU A 362 -15.00 3.85 10.24
N ARG A 363 -15.91 3.59 11.19
CA ARG A 363 -17.36 3.52 10.88
C ARG A 363 -17.89 4.83 10.30
N THR A 364 -17.42 5.96 10.83
CA THR A 364 -17.80 7.30 10.34
C THR A 364 -17.27 7.52 8.92
N ALA A 365 -16.00 7.19 8.69
CA ALA A 365 -15.39 7.28 7.36
C ALA A 365 -16.09 6.38 6.34
N ARG A 366 -16.49 5.15 6.72
CA ARG A 366 -17.23 4.24 5.82
C ARG A 366 -18.54 4.85 5.34
N ASP A 367 -19.31 5.47 6.24
CA ASP A 367 -20.55 6.16 5.88
C ASP A 367 -20.31 7.33 4.91
N GLU A 368 -19.28 8.14 5.15
CA GLU A 368 -18.92 9.28 4.29
C GLU A 368 -18.45 8.82 2.90
N ILE A 369 -17.60 7.80 2.83
CA ILE A 369 -17.08 7.28 1.55
C ILE A 369 -18.20 6.69 0.69
N LEU A 370 -19.15 5.97 1.29
CA LEU A 370 -20.31 5.42 0.57
C LEU A 370 -21.25 6.50 0.02
N ARG A 371 -21.33 7.66 0.70
CA ARG A 371 -22.20 8.79 0.31
C ARG A 371 -21.49 9.87 -0.51
N GLY A 372 -20.20 9.68 -0.76
CA GLY A 372 -19.36 10.63 -1.49
C GLY A 372 -18.57 9.91 -2.58
N PRO A 373 -17.24 9.70 -2.42
CA PRO A 373 -16.38 9.15 -3.47
C PRO A 373 -16.87 7.87 -4.18
N LEU A 374 -17.52 6.94 -3.46
CA LEU A 374 -18.01 5.66 -4.00
C LEU A 374 -19.52 5.61 -4.24
N GLN A 375 -20.18 6.78 -4.33
CA GLN A 375 -21.63 6.88 -4.46
C GLN A 375 -22.16 6.19 -5.73
N ALA A 376 -21.44 6.25 -6.85
CA ALA A 376 -21.79 5.58 -8.10
C ALA A 376 -21.74 4.05 -7.98
N GLU A 377 -20.67 3.51 -7.39
CA GLU A 377 -20.51 2.08 -7.12
C GLU A 377 -21.57 1.58 -6.13
N PHE A 378 -21.86 2.36 -5.08
CA PHE A 378 -22.94 2.08 -4.14
C PHE A 378 -24.32 2.05 -4.82
N ASN A 379 -24.61 3.02 -5.68
CA ASN A 379 -25.87 3.07 -6.43
C ASN A 379 -26.03 1.86 -7.37
N ARG A 380 -24.95 1.35 -7.95
CA ARG A 380 -25.00 0.10 -8.75
C ARG A 380 -25.34 -1.12 -7.89
N ALA A 381 -24.76 -1.22 -6.69
CA ALA A 381 -25.12 -2.29 -5.74
C ALA A 381 -26.60 -2.20 -5.31
N VAL A 382 -27.09 -0.99 -5.02
CA VAL A 382 -28.52 -0.74 -4.71
C VAL A 382 -29.42 -1.07 -5.90
N GLY A 383 -28.97 -0.80 -7.14
CA GLY A 383 -29.67 -1.22 -8.36
C GLY A 383 -29.82 -2.74 -8.44
N ALA A 384 -28.77 -3.49 -8.14
CA ALA A 384 -28.82 -4.95 -8.08
C ALA A 384 -29.76 -5.46 -6.97
N LEU A 385 -29.71 -4.86 -5.79
CA LEU A 385 -30.64 -5.15 -4.69
C LEU A 385 -32.09 -4.90 -5.11
N SER A 386 -32.36 -3.77 -5.76
CA SER A 386 -33.72 -3.37 -6.18
C SER A 386 -34.26 -4.28 -7.29
N ALA A 387 -33.40 -4.84 -8.13
CA ALA A 387 -33.80 -5.84 -9.13
C ALA A 387 -34.17 -7.17 -8.47
N LEU A 388 -33.40 -7.59 -7.46
CA LEU A 388 -33.63 -8.83 -6.72
C LEU A 388 -34.89 -8.73 -5.84
N ALA A 389 -35.09 -7.61 -5.15
CA ALA A 389 -36.25 -7.35 -4.32
C ALA A 389 -37.57 -7.49 -5.10
N ARG A 390 -37.61 -6.99 -6.34
CA ARG A 390 -38.78 -7.11 -7.23
C ARG A 390 -39.14 -8.56 -7.60
N LEU A 391 -38.16 -9.47 -7.58
CA LEU A 391 -38.34 -10.89 -7.91
C LEU A 391 -38.50 -11.77 -6.66
N ASP A 392 -38.33 -11.23 -5.45
CA ASP A 392 -38.41 -11.97 -4.20
C ASP A 392 -39.64 -11.52 -3.41
N PRO A 393 -40.75 -12.30 -3.42
CA PRO A 393 -42.06 -11.88 -2.92
C PRO A 393 -42.07 -11.23 -1.52
N PRO A 394 -41.33 -11.74 -0.50
CA PRO A 394 -41.28 -11.12 0.83
C PRO A 394 -40.66 -9.72 0.87
N THR A 395 -39.94 -9.34 -0.18
CA THR A 395 -39.20 -8.07 -0.27
C THR A 395 -39.69 -7.17 -1.41
N ARG A 396 -40.78 -7.56 -2.09
CA ARG A 396 -41.27 -6.89 -3.31
C ARG A 396 -41.60 -5.42 -3.10
N GLU A 397 -41.99 -5.04 -1.89
CA GLU A 397 -42.31 -3.67 -1.48
C GLU A 397 -41.11 -2.88 -0.94
N PHE A 398 -39.94 -3.51 -0.82
CA PHE A 398 -38.74 -2.82 -0.31
C PHE A 398 -38.30 -1.76 -1.33
N SER A 399 -38.32 -0.50 -0.91
CA SER A 399 -37.88 0.61 -1.75
C SER A 399 -36.35 0.61 -1.95
N PRO A 400 -35.85 1.16 -3.07
CA PRO A 400 -34.41 1.37 -3.25
C PRO A 400 -33.74 2.11 -2.10
N GLN A 401 -34.44 3.08 -1.48
CA GLN A 401 -33.92 3.86 -0.35
C GLN A 401 -33.83 3.02 0.94
N MET A 402 -34.77 2.10 1.16
CA MET A 402 -34.71 1.14 2.27
C MET A 402 -33.52 0.19 2.12
N LEU A 403 -33.34 -0.36 0.91
CA LEU A 403 -32.20 -1.22 0.57
C LEU A 403 -30.86 -0.49 0.67
N ALA A 404 -30.80 0.77 0.24
CA ALA A 404 -29.63 1.62 0.40
C ALA A 404 -29.26 1.81 1.89
N ARG A 405 -30.23 2.14 2.75
CA ARG A 405 -29.98 2.26 4.20
C ARG A 405 -29.49 0.93 4.79
N GLY A 406 -30.11 -0.19 4.44
CA GLY A 406 -29.69 -1.52 4.88
C GLY A 406 -28.25 -1.84 4.44
N LEU A 407 -27.92 -1.61 3.17
CA LEU A 407 -26.57 -1.86 2.63
C LEU A 407 -25.52 -0.95 3.29
N CYS A 408 -25.83 0.33 3.49
CA CYS A 408 -24.95 1.28 4.17
C CYS A 408 -24.62 0.82 5.59
N VAL A 409 -25.63 0.40 6.36
CA VAL A 409 -25.42 -0.06 7.75
C VAL A 409 -24.67 -1.40 7.77
N LEU A 410 -24.95 -2.32 6.84
CA LEU A 410 -24.19 -3.56 6.73
C LEU A 410 -22.70 -3.29 6.43
N LEU A 411 -22.42 -2.45 5.44
CA LEU A 411 -21.05 -2.14 5.01
C LEU A 411 -20.26 -1.28 6.02
N ARG A 412 -20.94 -0.52 6.88
CA ARG A 412 -20.34 0.17 8.02
C ARG A 412 -19.62 -0.78 8.99
N TRP A 413 -20.16 -1.99 9.16
CA TRP A 413 -19.63 -3.00 10.08
C TRP A 413 -18.76 -4.05 9.39
N PHE A 414 -18.45 -3.86 8.11
CA PHE A 414 -17.77 -4.87 7.32
C PHE A 414 -16.29 -4.97 7.73
N PRO A 415 -15.81 -6.13 8.23
CA PRO A 415 -14.54 -6.21 8.96
C PRO A 415 -13.34 -6.64 8.08
N VAL A 416 -13.55 -6.82 6.78
CA VAL A 416 -12.54 -7.28 5.80
C VAL A 416 -12.64 -6.41 4.54
N TYR A 417 -11.64 -6.46 3.66
CA TYR A 417 -11.70 -5.74 2.38
C TYR A 417 -12.86 -6.25 1.53
N ARG A 418 -13.00 -7.57 1.38
CA ARG A 418 -14.11 -8.18 0.67
C ARG A 418 -14.35 -9.62 1.14
N THR A 419 -15.45 -10.18 0.66
CA THR A 419 -15.66 -11.63 0.67
C THR A 419 -15.35 -12.21 -0.71
N TYR A 420 -15.25 -13.53 -0.79
CA TYR A 420 -14.96 -14.28 -2.01
C TYR A 420 -16.04 -15.35 -2.26
N ALA A 421 -17.21 -14.92 -2.74
CA ALA A 421 -18.29 -15.84 -3.03
C ALA A 421 -17.94 -16.85 -4.14
N GLY A 422 -18.12 -18.13 -3.85
CA GLY A 422 -18.01 -19.20 -4.83
C GLY A 422 -19.31 -19.41 -5.63
N ALA A 423 -19.33 -20.46 -6.45
CA ALA A 423 -20.51 -20.83 -7.25
C ALA A 423 -21.78 -21.12 -6.43
N LYS A 424 -21.62 -21.46 -5.14
CA LYS A 424 -22.68 -21.76 -4.17
C LYS A 424 -22.95 -20.61 -3.18
N GLY A 425 -22.31 -19.45 -3.34
CA GLY A 425 -22.35 -18.34 -2.39
C GLY A 425 -21.15 -18.30 -1.45
N ILE A 426 -21.30 -17.61 -0.32
CA ILE A 426 -20.28 -17.41 0.72
C ILE A 426 -20.37 -18.57 1.72
N THR A 427 -19.25 -19.18 2.07
CA THR A 427 -19.22 -20.39 2.93
C THR A 427 -18.14 -20.31 4.00
N GLY A 428 -18.15 -21.25 4.96
CA GLY A 428 -17.12 -21.35 5.99
C GLY A 428 -17.00 -20.10 6.87
N SER A 429 -15.77 -19.73 7.20
CA SER A 429 -15.46 -18.58 8.07
C SER A 429 -15.93 -17.24 7.49
N GLU A 430 -16.03 -17.09 6.17
CA GLU A 430 -16.57 -15.88 5.55
C GLU A 430 -18.07 -15.74 5.79
N ALA A 431 -18.81 -16.86 5.76
CA ALA A 431 -20.24 -16.85 6.05
C ALA A 431 -20.52 -16.52 7.53
N GLU A 432 -19.72 -17.06 8.44
CA GLU A 432 -19.76 -16.72 9.87
C GLU A 432 -19.48 -15.23 10.11
N ARG A 433 -18.47 -14.69 9.43
CA ARG A 433 -18.11 -13.27 9.49
C ARG A 433 -19.25 -12.38 8.98
N LEU A 434 -19.85 -12.72 7.83
CA LEU A 434 -21.00 -11.99 7.29
C LEU A 434 -22.20 -12.01 8.25
N ARG A 435 -22.50 -13.16 8.87
CA ARG A 435 -23.57 -13.29 9.88
C ARG A 435 -23.30 -12.42 11.11
N ALA A 436 -22.05 -12.40 11.59
CA ALA A 436 -21.64 -11.56 12.71
C ALA A 436 -21.76 -10.07 12.36
N THR A 437 -21.35 -9.68 11.15
CA THR A 437 -21.52 -8.31 10.62
C THR A 437 -23.00 -7.93 10.54
N ALA A 438 -23.86 -8.80 10.00
CA ALA A 438 -25.29 -8.55 9.92
C ALA A 438 -25.93 -8.43 11.31
N ALA A 439 -25.52 -9.26 12.29
CA ALA A 439 -25.98 -9.15 13.67
C ALA A 439 -25.65 -7.77 14.25
N LYS A 440 -24.40 -7.29 14.09
CA LYS A 440 -23.99 -5.95 14.51
C LYS A 440 -24.73 -4.84 13.77
N ALA A 441 -24.97 -5.02 12.48
CA ALA A 441 -25.71 -4.07 11.66
C ALA A 441 -27.18 -3.91 12.09
N ARG A 442 -27.78 -4.92 12.72
CA ARG A 442 -29.16 -4.86 13.24
C ARG A 442 -29.27 -4.14 14.59
N GLU A 443 -28.22 -4.14 15.41
CA GLU A 443 -28.26 -3.60 16.77
C GLU A 443 -28.70 -2.11 16.79
N GLY A 444 -29.81 -1.83 17.48
CA GLY A 444 -30.34 -0.47 17.65
C GLY A 444 -30.95 0.16 16.39
N MET A 445 -31.16 -0.60 15.31
CA MET A 445 -31.74 -0.09 14.06
C MET A 445 -33.28 -0.23 14.02
N PRO A 446 -33.99 0.67 13.30
CA PRO A 446 -35.42 0.52 13.04
C PRO A 446 -35.75 -0.78 12.30
N GLU A 447 -36.96 -1.31 12.51
CA GLU A 447 -37.44 -2.56 11.88
C GLU A 447 -37.27 -2.60 10.36
N SER A 448 -37.52 -1.47 9.68
CA SER A 448 -37.33 -1.36 8.23
C SER A 448 -35.86 -1.54 7.78
N ILE A 449 -34.88 -1.13 8.60
CA ILE A 449 -33.47 -1.35 8.29
C ILE A 449 -33.09 -2.79 8.61
N VAL A 450 -33.58 -3.35 9.72
CA VAL A 450 -33.37 -4.76 10.10
C VAL A 450 -33.86 -5.69 8.99
N ALA A 451 -35.08 -5.49 8.50
CA ALA A 451 -35.64 -6.30 7.42
C ALA A 451 -34.82 -6.20 6.12
N ALA A 452 -34.28 -5.01 5.80
CA ALA A 452 -33.39 -4.83 4.65
C ALA A 452 -32.06 -5.58 4.84
N VAL A 453 -31.46 -5.51 6.03
CA VAL A 453 -30.21 -6.24 6.36
C VAL A 453 -30.44 -7.75 6.25
N ASP A 454 -31.55 -8.27 6.77
CA ASP A 454 -31.89 -9.71 6.70
C ASP A 454 -32.02 -10.19 5.25
N ALA A 455 -32.67 -9.40 4.40
CA ALA A 455 -32.78 -9.70 2.97
C ALA A 455 -31.40 -9.71 2.29
N ILE A 456 -30.57 -8.69 2.54
CA ILE A 456 -29.23 -8.57 1.96
C ILE A 456 -28.34 -9.72 2.42
N GLU A 457 -28.31 -10.04 3.72
CA GLU A 457 -27.55 -11.14 4.29
C GLU A 457 -27.92 -12.47 3.61
N ARG A 458 -29.23 -12.78 3.52
CA ARG A 458 -29.73 -14.00 2.87
C ARG A 458 -29.30 -14.09 1.40
N TRP A 459 -29.38 -12.99 0.66
CA TRP A 459 -29.00 -12.97 -0.75
C TRP A 459 -27.49 -13.10 -0.97
N LEU A 460 -26.68 -12.56 -0.06
CA LEU A 460 -25.23 -12.68 -0.10
C LEU A 460 -24.75 -14.07 0.30
N LEU A 461 -25.35 -14.71 1.31
CA LEU A 461 -24.91 -16.00 1.83
C LEU A 461 -25.03 -17.14 0.81
N ASP A 462 -26.23 -17.46 0.34
CA ASP A 462 -26.44 -18.63 -0.51
C ASP A 462 -27.60 -18.48 -1.50
N ASP A 463 -27.81 -19.54 -2.27
CA ASP A 463 -28.82 -19.64 -3.32
C ASP A 463 -30.01 -20.53 -2.90
N ALA A 464 -30.17 -20.81 -1.60
CA ALA A 464 -31.23 -21.68 -1.11
C ALA A 464 -32.61 -21.10 -1.42
N GLY A 465 -33.49 -21.96 -1.94
CA GLY A 465 -34.86 -21.62 -2.33
C GLY A 465 -34.98 -20.66 -3.51
N ALA A 466 -33.88 -20.33 -4.20
CA ALA A 466 -33.87 -19.39 -5.30
C ALA A 466 -34.09 -20.06 -6.66
N ASP A 467 -34.88 -19.43 -7.53
CA ASP A 467 -34.98 -19.83 -8.93
C ASP A 467 -33.77 -19.38 -9.77
N ARG A 468 -33.74 -19.78 -11.04
CA ARG A 468 -32.62 -19.46 -11.96
C ARG A 468 -32.38 -17.95 -12.13
N ALA A 469 -33.43 -17.12 -12.17
CA ALA A 469 -33.32 -15.69 -12.35
C ALA A 469 -32.79 -15.02 -11.07
N GLN A 470 -33.32 -15.44 -9.91
CA GLN A 470 -32.86 -15.00 -8.60
C GLN A 470 -31.39 -15.37 -8.37
N ILE A 471 -30.96 -16.59 -8.71
CA ILE A 471 -29.56 -17.02 -8.63
C ILE A 471 -28.65 -16.11 -9.47
N ALA A 472 -29.06 -15.80 -10.71
CA ALA A 472 -28.28 -14.92 -11.58
C ALA A 472 -28.12 -13.51 -10.98
N LEU A 473 -29.19 -12.95 -10.42
CA LEU A 473 -29.16 -11.65 -9.74
C LEU A 473 -28.38 -11.68 -8.42
N ARG A 474 -28.48 -12.74 -7.60
CA ARG A 474 -27.66 -12.91 -6.39
C ARG A 474 -26.17 -12.93 -6.73
N ARG A 475 -25.77 -13.59 -7.82
CA ARG A 475 -24.37 -13.55 -8.31
C ARG A 475 -23.93 -12.16 -8.79
N ILE A 476 -24.82 -11.38 -9.41
CA ILE A 476 -24.53 -9.98 -9.75
C ILE A 476 -24.37 -9.16 -8.48
N LEU A 477 -25.28 -9.32 -7.52
CA LEU A 477 -25.25 -8.61 -6.24
C LEU A 477 -23.97 -8.88 -5.47
N ARG A 478 -23.60 -10.15 -5.25
CA ARG A 478 -22.36 -10.54 -4.55
C ARG A 478 -21.15 -9.86 -5.17
N ARG A 479 -20.99 -9.95 -6.50
CA ARG A 479 -19.91 -9.27 -7.23
C ARG A 479 -19.91 -7.76 -7.03
N ARG A 480 -21.07 -7.10 -7.10
CA ARG A 480 -21.16 -5.63 -6.90
C ARG A 480 -20.87 -5.21 -5.46
N VAL A 481 -21.30 -5.99 -4.46
CA VAL A 481 -20.98 -5.74 -3.05
C VAL A 481 -19.49 -5.94 -2.79
N GLU A 482 -18.89 -7.02 -3.31
CA GLU A 482 -17.47 -7.30 -3.15
C GLU A 482 -16.57 -6.26 -3.87
N GLN A 483 -16.95 -5.83 -5.07
CA GLN A 483 -16.27 -4.76 -5.82
C GLN A 483 -16.47 -3.36 -5.20
N LEU A 484 -17.43 -3.21 -4.29
CA LEU A 484 -17.67 -1.98 -3.53
C LEU A 484 -16.99 -2.01 -2.16
N SER A 485 -17.00 -3.15 -1.48
CA SER A 485 -16.41 -3.28 -0.14
C SER A 485 -14.89 -3.12 -0.18
N ALA A 486 -14.23 -3.64 -1.22
CA ALA A 486 -12.78 -3.55 -1.37
C ALA A 486 -12.26 -2.09 -1.42
N PRO A 487 -12.73 -1.23 -2.35
CA PRO A 487 -12.36 0.19 -2.34
C PRO A 487 -12.87 0.93 -1.10
N LEU A 488 -14.03 0.55 -0.55
CA LEU A 488 -14.54 1.16 0.67
C LEU A 488 -13.56 0.99 1.83
N ASN A 489 -12.99 -0.20 1.99
CA ASN A 489 -12.06 -0.47 3.07
C ASN A 489 -10.79 0.39 2.94
N ALA A 490 -10.18 0.42 1.76
CA ALA A 490 -9.00 1.26 1.50
C ALA A 490 -9.29 2.75 1.74
N LYS A 491 -10.35 3.28 1.13
CA LYS A 491 -10.66 4.72 1.20
C LYS A 491 -11.12 5.17 2.59
N ALA A 492 -11.86 4.33 3.31
CA ALA A 492 -12.36 4.67 4.64
C ALA A 492 -11.30 4.47 5.73
N VAL A 493 -10.54 3.37 5.69
CA VAL A 493 -9.54 3.05 6.70
C VAL A 493 -8.24 3.79 6.43
N GLU A 494 -7.61 3.50 5.29
CA GLU A 494 -6.24 3.92 5.00
C GLU A 494 -6.13 5.40 4.63
N ASP A 495 -7.09 5.89 3.85
CA ASP A 495 -7.08 7.25 3.28
C ASP A 495 -8.04 8.20 4.00
N THR A 496 -8.61 7.79 5.14
CA THR A 496 -9.47 8.68 5.93
C THR A 496 -9.28 8.45 7.43
N ALA A 497 -9.61 7.28 7.98
CA ALA A 497 -9.56 7.05 9.42
C ALA A 497 -8.14 7.13 10.00
N PHE A 498 -7.12 6.65 9.28
CA PHE A 498 -5.71 6.84 9.64
C PHE A 498 -5.28 8.31 9.76
N TYR A 499 -5.99 9.22 9.09
CA TYR A 499 -5.75 10.67 9.16
C TYR A 499 -6.68 11.38 10.15
N ARG A 500 -7.56 10.65 10.84
CA ARG A 500 -8.46 11.15 11.90
C ARG A 500 -8.13 10.61 13.29
N HIS A 501 -7.24 9.62 13.40
CA HIS A 501 -6.88 8.96 14.64
C HIS A 501 -5.38 9.05 14.91
N GLY A 502 -4.92 10.15 15.49
CA GLY A 502 -3.49 10.39 15.78
C GLY A 502 -3.04 9.89 17.15
N VAL A 503 -3.65 8.84 17.72
CA VAL A 503 -3.21 8.30 19.03
C VAL A 503 -1.76 7.88 18.98
N LEU A 504 -1.39 7.13 17.94
CA LEU A 504 0.01 6.86 17.62
C LEU A 504 0.16 6.49 16.14
N LEU A 505 0.84 7.35 15.37
CA LEU A 505 0.88 7.24 13.91
C LEU A 505 1.61 6.00 13.37
N SER A 506 2.45 5.33 14.16
CA SER A 506 3.12 4.08 13.76
C SER A 506 2.18 2.89 13.59
N ARG A 507 0.96 2.97 14.13
CA ARG A 507 -0.08 1.94 13.93
C ARG A 507 -1.04 2.28 12.79
N ASN A 508 -0.93 3.47 12.20
CA ASN A 508 -1.72 3.91 11.06
C ASN A 508 -0.95 3.64 9.77
N GLU A 509 -0.89 2.37 9.39
CA GLU A 509 -0.12 1.89 8.24
C GLU A 509 -0.95 0.91 7.39
N VAL A 510 -0.65 0.80 6.10
CA VAL A 510 -1.36 -0.13 5.19
C VAL A 510 -1.28 -1.55 5.75
N GLY A 511 -2.44 -2.17 5.93
CA GLY A 511 -2.60 -3.49 6.54
C GLY A 511 -2.49 -3.55 8.05
N SER A 512 -2.24 -2.43 8.73
CA SER A 512 -2.32 -2.35 10.19
C SER A 512 -3.73 -2.16 10.70
N HIS A 513 -3.94 -2.64 11.93
CA HIS A 513 -5.21 -2.56 12.64
C HIS A 513 -5.02 -1.76 13.93
N PRO A 514 -5.24 -0.42 13.94
CA PRO A 514 -5.01 0.41 15.14
C PRO A 514 -5.83 0.01 16.36
N THR A 515 -6.94 -0.73 16.18
CA THR A 515 -7.70 -1.35 17.26
C THR A 515 -6.91 -2.44 18.00
N HIS A 516 -5.96 -3.09 17.33
CA HIS A 516 -4.96 -3.97 17.91
C HIS A 516 -3.63 -3.20 18.03
N PHE A 517 -3.44 -2.56 19.19
CA PHE A 517 -2.34 -1.63 19.39
C PHE A 517 -0.96 -2.29 19.43
N ALA A 518 -0.82 -3.42 20.11
CA ALA A 518 0.46 -4.12 20.32
C ALA A 518 0.27 -5.64 20.43
N ASN A 519 1.24 -6.40 19.94
CA ASN A 519 1.27 -7.86 19.98
C ASN A 519 2.27 -8.32 21.06
N ASP A 520 1.95 -9.40 21.76
CA ASP A 520 2.90 -10.06 22.64
C ASP A 520 3.86 -11.01 21.86
N ALA A 521 4.86 -11.53 22.55
CA ALA A 521 5.83 -12.45 21.96
C ALA A 521 5.19 -13.77 21.50
N ALA A 522 4.19 -14.28 22.23
CA ALA A 522 3.56 -15.56 21.93
C ALA A 522 2.70 -15.46 20.67
N GLU A 523 1.95 -14.36 20.51
CA GLU A 523 1.19 -14.07 19.30
C GLU A 523 2.09 -13.95 18.08
N PHE A 524 3.20 -13.22 18.19
CA PHE A 524 4.17 -13.12 17.09
C PHE A 524 4.79 -14.47 16.72
N HIS A 525 5.11 -15.32 17.71
CA HIS A 525 5.58 -16.68 17.45
C HIS A 525 4.52 -17.53 16.74
N ALA A 526 3.25 -17.45 17.15
CA ALA A 526 2.15 -18.16 16.51
C ALA A 526 1.96 -17.72 15.03
N GLN A 527 2.04 -16.42 14.76
CA GLN A 527 1.97 -15.87 13.39
C GLN A 527 3.12 -16.39 12.51
N ASN A 528 4.35 -16.49 13.05
CA ASN A 528 5.48 -17.05 12.32
C ASN A 528 5.35 -18.56 12.06
N LEU A 529 4.82 -19.33 13.01
CA LEU A 529 4.52 -20.76 12.83
C LEU A 529 3.46 -20.98 11.74
N GLU A 530 2.41 -20.17 11.75
CA GLU A 530 1.33 -20.23 10.76
C GLU A 530 1.85 -19.91 9.35
N ARG A 531 2.67 -18.86 9.22
CA ARG A 531 3.33 -18.52 7.95
C ARG A 531 4.29 -19.62 7.48
N ALA A 532 5.08 -20.21 8.38
CA ALA A 532 5.98 -21.32 8.02
C ALA A 532 5.22 -22.52 7.45
N LYS A 533 4.02 -22.79 7.96
CA LYS A 533 3.20 -23.92 7.56
C LYS A 533 2.47 -23.70 6.24
N HIS A 534 1.84 -22.54 6.06
CA HIS A 534 0.92 -22.33 4.92
C HIS A 534 1.53 -21.49 3.80
N TYR A 535 2.38 -20.50 4.11
CA TYR A 535 2.96 -19.59 3.12
C TYR A 535 4.46 -19.35 3.39
N PRO A 536 5.31 -20.40 3.37
CA PRO A 536 6.74 -20.28 3.68
C PRO A 536 7.53 -19.41 2.70
N ARG A 537 6.92 -19.04 1.56
CA ARG A 537 7.50 -18.16 0.54
C ARG A 537 6.85 -16.76 0.48
N ALA A 538 5.93 -16.43 1.40
CA ALA A 538 5.32 -15.11 1.45
C ALA A 538 6.38 -14.02 1.61
N LEU A 539 6.15 -12.85 0.99
CA LEU A 539 7.06 -11.73 1.17
C LEU A 539 6.95 -11.16 2.59
N LEU A 540 8.07 -10.69 3.12
CA LEU A 540 8.16 -10.04 4.42
C LEU A 540 8.55 -8.59 4.19
N ALA A 541 7.55 -7.72 4.05
CA ALA A 541 7.76 -6.31 3.82
C ALA A 541 7.74 -5.54 5.14
N THR A 542 8.60 -4.53 5.23
CA THR A 542 8.56 -3.50 6.27
C THR A 542 8.54 -2.09 5.68
N ALA A 543 8.74 -1.94 4.37
CA ALA A 543 8.43 -0.75 3.60
C ALA A 543 7.97 -1.19 2.20
N THR A 544 7.08 -0.42 1.59
CA THR A 544 6.65 -0.57 0.19
C THR A 544 6.61 0.80 -0.50
N HIS A 545 6.08 0.90 -1.71
CA HIS A 545 5.83 2.22 -2.33
C HIS A 545 4.51 2.86 -1.86
N ASP A 546 3.68 2.13 -1.11
CA ASP A 546 2.38 2.61 -0.60
C ASP A 546 2.33 2.78 0.92
N HIS A 547 3.43 2.48 1.62
CA HIS A 547 3.52 2.73 3.05
C HIS A 547 3.21 4.21 3.34
N LYS A 548 2.49 4.46 4.42
CA LYS A 548 2.16 5.81 4.87
C LYS A 548 3.34 6.46 5.58
N ARG A 549 4.26 5.69 6.17
CA ARG A 549 5.49 6.16 6.82
C ARG A 549 6.65 5.18 6.62
N GLY A 550 7.87 5.69 6.51
CA GLY A 550 9.09 4.89 6.36
C GLY A 550 9.32 3.94 7.53
N GLU A 551 10.04 2.84 7.28
CA GLU A 551 10.11 1.73 8.23
C GLU A 551 10.82 2.09 9.54
N ASP A 552 11.76 3.04 9.51
CA ASP A 552 12.49 3.49 10.70
C ASP A 552 11.81 4.68 11.38
N LEU A 553 11.05 5.47 10.62
CA LEU A 553 10.15 6.48 11.18
C LEU A 553 9.13 5.82 12.10
N ARG A 554 8.51 4.72 11.67
CA ARG A 554 7.56 3.96 12.51
C ARG A 554 8.22 3.40 13.76
N MET A 555 9.47 2.95 13.68
CA MET A 555 10.21 2.43 14.85
C MET A 555 10.56 3.52 15.87
N ARG A 556 10.79 4.76 15.43
CA ARG A 556 10.89 5.91 16.33
C ARG A 556 9.57 6.23 17.01
N LEU A 557 8.48 6.26 16.25
CA LEU A 557 7.14 6.50 16.81
C LEU A 557 6.75 5.41 17.81
N ALA A 558 7.12 4.15 17.58
CA ALA A 558 6.83 3.06 18.51
C ALA A 558 7.38 3.33 19.94
N VAL A 559 8.51 4.04 20.06
CA VAL A 559 9.10 4.43 21.37
C VAL A 559 8.14 5.26 22.21
N LEU A 560 7.24 6.04 21.59
CA LEU A 560 6.26 6.86 22.31
C LEU A 560 5.26 6.00 23.11
N SER A 561 5.06 4.74 22.71
CA SER A 561 4.23 3.80 23.47
C SER A 561 4.87 3.37 24.79
N GLU A 562 6.20 3.33 24.86
CA GLU A 562 6.97 3.00 26.07
C GLU A 562 7.11 4.21 27.00
N GLN A 563 7.10 5.43 26.44
CA GLN A 563 7.28 6.68 27.18
C GLN A 563 6.11 7.66 27.02
N PRO A 564 4.85 7.24 27.28
CA PRO A 564 3.68 8.05 26.96
C PRO A 564 3.60 9.34 27.79
N ARG A 565 4.01 9.32 29.06
CA ARG A 565 4.00 10.51 29.93
C ARG A 565 4.96 11.58 29.43
N TRP A 566 6.20 11.17 29.13
CA TRP A 566 7.21 12.04 28.55
C TRP A 566 6.70 12.67 27.24
N TRP A 567 6.12 11.88 26.34
CA TRP A 567 5.59 12.40 25.08
C TRP A 567 4.49 13.45 25.30
N ILE A 568 3.56 13.19 26.22
CA ILE A 568 2.48 14.14 26.55
C ILE A 568 3.05 15.46 27.07
N GLU A 569 4.08 15.42 27.91
CA GLU A 569 4.78 16.61 28.40
C GLU A 569 5.50 17.37 27.28
N GLN A 570 6.18 16.66 26.37
CA GLN A 570 6.84 17.29 25.23
C GLN A 570 5.83 17.94 24.28
N SER A 571 4.71 17.26 23.98
CA SER A 571 3.68 17.80 23.10
C SER A 571 3.07 19.09 23.67
N ALA A 572 2.77 19.11 24.97
CA ALA A 572 2.31 20.32 25.65
C ALA A 572 3.34 21.47 25.60
N GLN A 573 4.64 21.15 25.69
CA GLN A 573 5.70 22.14 25.50
C GLN A 573 5.72 22.67 24.07
N PHE A 574 5.51 21.82 23.06
CA PHE A 574 5.46 22.25 21.66
C PHE A 574 4.27 23.17 21.41
N ASP A 575 3.09 22.84 21.95
CA ASP A 575 1.90 23.67 21.89
C ASP A 575 2.17 25.07 22.49
N ALA A 576 2.73 25.13 23.70
CA ALA A 576 3.05 26.41 24.35
C ALA A 576 4.08 27.25 23.55
N LEU A 577 5.04 26.62 22.90
CA LEU A 577 6.03 27.29 22.06
C LEU A 577 5.44 27.74 20.71
N ALA A 578 4.51 26.97 20.14
CA ALA A 578 3.78 27.34 18.93
C ALA A 578 2.82 28.53 19.20
N ASP A 579 2.16 28.54 20.36
CA ASP A 579 1.33 29.67 20.81
C ASP A 579 2.18 30.94 20.98
N ALA A 580 3.37 30.82 21.59
CA ALA A 580 4.30 31.94 21.73
C ALA A 580 4.85 32.44 20.38
N LEU A 581 4.95 31.56 19.37
CA LEU A 581 5.31 31.89 17.99
C LEU A 581 4.18 32.63 17.25
N GLN A 582 2.96 32.65 17.81
CA GLN A 582 1.74 33.14 17.17
C GLN A 582 1.49 32.44 15.82
N SER A 583 1.75 31.13 15.78
CA SER A 583 1.51 30.35 14.57
C SER A 583 0.02 30.25 14.24
N PRO A 584 -0.34 30.18 12.94
CA PRO A 584 -1.72 29.94 12.54
C PRO A 584 -2.29 28.72 13.26
N ALA A 585 -3.45 28.91 13.89
CA ALA A 585 -4.10 27.84 14.65
C ALA A 585 -4.54 26.72 13.70
N LEU A 586 -3.92 25.55 13.85
CA LEU A 586 -4.38 24.32 13.22
C LEU A 586 -5.44 23.67 14.11
N ALA A 587 -6.27 22.82 13.52
CA ALA A 587 -7.13 21.95 14.31
C ALA A 587 -6.27 21.07 15.23
N GLY A 588 -6.71 20.87 16.47
CA GLY A 588 -5.91 20.17 17.49
C GLY A 588 -5.44 18.78 17.03
N GLY A 589 -6.28 18.02 16.32
CA GLY A 589 -5.87 16.72 15.76
C GLY A 589 -4.73 16.82 14.75
N ASP A 590 -4.80 17.78 13.83
CA ASP A 590 -3.78 18.00 12.79
C ASP A 590 -2.46 18.47 13.42
N GLN A 591 -2.53 19.34 14.44
CA GLN A 591 -1.36 19.81 15.19
C GLN A 591 -0.66 18.68 15.95
N GLN A 592 -1.40 17.81 16.64
CA GLN A 592 -0.81 16.69 17.38
C GLN A 592 -0.18 15.65 16.43
N MET A 593 -0.76 15.43 15.25
CA MET A 593 -0.17 14.58 14.21
C MET A 593 1.10 15.23 13.61
N LEU A 594 1.11 16.55 13.45
CA LEU A 594 2.28 17.31 13.00
C LEU A 594 3.45 17.14 13.99
N TRP A 595 3.22 17.22 15.30
CA TRP A 595 4.28 17.03 16.30
C TRP A 595 4.92 15.65 16.25
N GLN A 596 4.12 14.58 16.19
CA GLN A 596 4.64 13.22 16.03
C GLN A 596 5.49 13.09 14.77
N THR A 597 5.01 13.65 13.66
CA THR A 597 5.69 13.57 12.36
C THR A 597 6.99 14.38 12.36
N LEU A 598 6.98 15.61 12.89
CA LEU A 598 8.17 16.45 12.97
C LEU A 598 9.28 15.82 13.82
N VAL A 599 8.93 15.16 14.91
CA VAL A 599 9.90 14.49 15.79
C VAL A 599 10.44 13.21 15.14
N ALA A 600 9.56 12.36 14.60
CA ALA A 600 9.96 11.06 14.06
C ALA A 600 10.69 11.17 12.72
N ALA A 601 10.24 12.06 11.82
CA ALA A 601 10.83 12.27 10.50
C ALA A 601 12.07 13.17 10.51
N TRP A 602 12.43 13.76 11.67
CA TRP A 602 13.58 14.66 11.77
C TRP A 602 14.86 13.97 11.27
N PRO A 603 15.55 14.50 10.24
CA PRO A 603 16.74 13.88 9.69
C PRO A 603 17.85 13.72 10.73
N ILE A 604 18.50 12.55 10.74
CA ILE A 604 19.59 12.28 11.67
C ILE A 604 20.76 13.23 11.38
N GLY A 605 21.24 13.92 12.42
CA GLY A 605 22.36 14.85 12.32
C GLY A 605 21.99 16.27 11.86
N LEU A 606 20.74 16.52 11.49
CA LEU A 606 20.27 17.87 11.14
C LEU A 606 20.13 18.75 12.38
N GLY A 607 20.89 19.86 12.41
CA GLY A 607 20.82 20.89 13.44
C GLY A 607 19.59 21.80 13.31
N ALA A 608 19.12 22.34 14.43
CA ALA A 608 17.94 23.20 14.49
C ALA A 608 18.12 24.61 13.88
N ASP A 609 19.35 24.97 13.51
CA ASP A 609 19.76 26.26 12.97
C ASP A 609 20.38 26.17 11.55
N GLN A 610 20.39 24.97 10.95
CA GLN A 610 20.91 24.75 9.60
C GLN A 610 19.85 25.11 8.53
N THR A 611 19.81 26.39 8.14
CA THR A 611 18.74 26.96 7.29
C THR A 611 18.50 26.21 5.97
N GLU A 612 19.54 25.93 5.18
CA GLU A 612 19.34 25.31 3.85
C GLU A 612 18.79 23.88 3.91
N PRO A 613 19.37 22.94 4.70
CA PRO A 613 18.79 21.60 4.82
C PRO A 613 17.40 21.58 5.49
N LEU A 614 17.12 22.53 6.40
CA LEU A 614 15.79 22.67 7.01
C LEU A 614 14.72 23.07 5.99
N ALA A 615 15.06 23.84 4.95
CA ALA A 615 14.10 24.22 3.91
C ALA A 615 13.58 22.99 3.14
N GLY A 616 14.47 22.08 2.75
CA GLY A 616 14.06 20.82 2.10
C GLY A 616 13.27 19.90 3.03
N TYR A 617 13.57 19.88 4.33
CA TYR A 617 12.75 19.18 5.32
C TYR A 617 11.36 19.82 5.47
N ALA A 618 11.29 21.15 5.50
CA ALA A 618 10.03 21.87 5.61
C ALA A 618 9.11 21.65 4.43
N GLU A 619 9.66 21.61 3.21
CA GLU A 619 8.88 21.29 2.01
C GLU A 619 8.23 19.90 2.11
N ARG A 620 8.99 18.88 2.49
CA ARG A 620 8.48 17.51 2.69
C ARG A 620 7.36 17.46 3.72
N ILE A 621 7.52 18.15 4.85
CA ILE A 621 6.52 18.19 5.92
C ILE A 621 5.28 18.96 5.48
N ALA A 622 5.42 20.08 4.76
CA ALA A 622 4.29 20.85 4.24
C ALA A 622 3.47 20.05 3.23
N GLN A 623 4.14 19.36 2.30
CA GLN A 623 3.48 18.47 1.33
C GLN A 623 2.73 17.34 2.03
N TRP A 624 3.36 16.69 3.02
CA TRP A 624 2.72 15.65 3.81
C TRP A 624 1.52 16.18 4.60
N LEU A 625 1.65 17.31 5.30
CA LEU A 625 0.57 17.83 6.14
C LEU A 625 -0.62 18.24 5.28
N LEU A 626 -0.39 18.89 4.13
CA LEU A 626 -1.45 19.21 3.17
C LEU A 626 -2.18 17.96 2.68
N LYS A 627 -1.45 16.90 2.32
CA LYS A 627 -2.04 15.61 1.97
C LYS A 627 -2.83 15.03 3.14
N ALA A 628 -2.27 15.03 4.35
CA ALA A 628 -2.91 14.48 5.54
C ALA A 628 -4.25 15.16 5.85
N VAL A 629 -4.32 16.50 5.82
CA VAL A 629 -5.57 17.23 6.12
C VAL A 629 -6.62 17.06 5.02
N ARG A 630 -6.20 16.88 3.76
CA ARG A 630 -7.10 16.55 2.63
C ARG A 630 -7.63 15.13 2.71
N GLU A 631 -6.80 14.17 3.12
CA GLU A 631 -7.24 12.79 3.37
C GLU A 631 -8.16 12.69 4.60
N ALA A 632 -7.93 13.50 5.64
CA ALA A 632 -8.81 13.57 6.80
C ALA A 632 -10.22 14.06 6.43
N LYS A 633 -10.38 14.92 5.41
CA LYS A 633 -11.69 15.44 4.94
C LYS A 633 -12.49 16.17 6.02
N LEU A 634 -11.81 16.77 7.01
CA LEU A 634 -12.44 17.46 8.14
C LEU A 634 -12.55 18.98 7.93
N HIS A 635 -11.46 19.58 7.45
CA HIS A 635 -11.33 21.04 7.29
C HIS A 635 -11.04 21.47 5.84
N THR A 636 -10.49 20.55 5.05
CA THR A 636 -10.27 20.67 3.60
C THR A 636 -10.37 19.27 2.98
N SER A 637 -10.45 19.19 1.67
CA SER A 637 -10.48 17.92 0.93
C SER A 637 -9.87 18.09 -0.46
N TRP A 638 -9.67 16.98 -1.17
CA TRP A 638 -9.23 17.02 -2.56
C TRP A 638 -10.27 17.62 -3.53
N THR A 639 -11.56 17.55 -3.18
CA THR A 639 -12.64 18.01 -4.06
C THR A 639 -13.07 19.44 -3.72
N ASP A 640 -13.30 19.68 -2.43
CA ASP A 640 -13.78 20.93 -1.85
C ASP A 640 -12.73 21.44 -0.88
N GLY A 641 -11.68 22.03 -1.47
CA GLY A 641 -10.56 22.59 -0.72
C GLY A 641 -10.97 23.84 0.08
N SER A 642 -10.29 24.07 1.20
CA SER A 642 -10.36 25.31 1.97
C SER A 642 -9.05 26.09 1.83
N PRO A 643 -8.95 27.05 0.89
CA PRO A 643 -7.70 27.77 0.65
C PRO A 643 -7.14 28.44 1.91
N ALA A 644 -8.02 28.97 2.78
CA ALA A 644 -7.60 29.59 4.03
C ALA A 644 -6.96 28.58 5.00
N TYR A 645 -7.52 27.38 5.12
CA TYR A 645 -6.94 26.35 5.99
C TYR A 645 -5.64 25.76 5.40
N GLU A 646 -5.59 25.57 4.08
CA GLU A 646 -4.38 25.08 3.40
C GLU A 646 -3.23 26.10 3.48
N GLN A 647 -3.54 27.39 3.39
CA GLN A 647 -2.55 28.46 3.65
C GLN A 647 -2.07 28.47 5.09
N ALA A 648 -2.98 28.26 6.07
CA ALA A 648 -2.60 28.16 7.48
C ALA A 648 -1.66 26.96 7.73
N VAL A 649 -1.96 25.80 7.12
CA VAL A 649 -1.09 24.61 7.14
C VAL A 649 0.32 24.93 6.64
N GLN A 650 0.44 25.56 5.47
CA GLN A 650 1.73 25.91 4.90
C GLN A 650 2.48 26.92 5.76
N ALA A 651 1.81 27.99 6.21
CA ALA A 651 2.39 29.04 7.02
C ALA A 651 2.87 28.51 8.40
N THR A 652 2.14 27.58 9.02
CA THR A 652 2.59 26.95 10.27
C THR A 652 3.89 26.19 10.08
N VAL A 653 4.02 25.38 9.03
CA VAL A 653 5.27 24.63 8.76
C VAL A 653 6.43 25.58 8.49
N GLU A 654 6.21 26.63 7.67
CA GLU A 654 7.24 27.63 7.36
C GLU A 654 7.68 28.41 8.61
N GLN A 655 6.75 28.83 9.46
CA GLN A 655 7.07 29.55 10.69
C GLN A 655 7.85 28.66 11.67
N VAL A 656 7.43 27.41 11.86
CA VAL A 656 8.11 26.48 12.76
C VAL A 656 9.51 26.16 12.24
N LEU A 657 9.66 25.81 10.97
CA LEU A 657 10.91 25.25 10.44
C LEU A 657 11.88 26.26 9.83
N CYS A 658 11.37 27.33 9.22
CA CYS A 658 12.20 28.26 8.42
C CYS A 658 12.39 29.62 9.11
N SER A 659 11.48 30.06 9.98
CA SER A 659 11.59 31.38 10.60
C SER A 659 12.67 31.44 11.70
N ARG A 660 13.23 32.64 11.95
CA ARG A 660 14.12 32.85 13.11
C ARG A 660 13.40 32.68 14.45
N ALA A 661 12.14 33.11 14.52
CA ALA A 661 11.32 33.04 15.73
C ALA A 661 10.98 31.58 16.12
N GLY A 662 10.91 30.66 15.15
CA GLY A 662 10.67 29.23 15.40
C GLY A 662 11.84 28.46 16.04
N LEU A 663 13.01 29.08 16.22
CA LEU A 663 14.21 28.41 16.74
C LEU A 663 14.02 27.73 18.11
N PRO A 664 13.34 28.34 19.11
CA PRO A 664 13.08 27.68 20.39
C PRO A 664 12.28 26.38 20.24
N LEU A 665 11.24 26.38 19.38
CA LEU A 665 10.43 25.21 19.07
C LEU A 665 11.25 24.16 18.31
N ARG A 666 12.03 24.54 17.29
CA ARG A 666 12.93 23.60 16.59
C ARG A 666 13.92 22.93 17.53
N ARG A 667 14.49 23.69 18.48
CA ARG A 667 15.38 23.11 19.49
C ARG A 667 14.66 22.12 20.40
N ALA A 668 13.39 22.37 20.75
CA ALA A 668 12.59 21.43 21.52
C ALA A 668 12.27 20.15 20.72
N LEU A 669 11.84 20.29 19.47
CA LEU A 669 11.60 19.16 18.55
C LEU A 669 12.86 18.33 18.32
N LEU A 670 14.01 18.96 18.08
CA LEU A 670 15.30 18.28 17.92
C LEU A 670 15.72 17.53 19.20
N ARG A 671 15.54 18.13 20.38
CA ARG A 671 15.82 17.43 21.65
C ARG A 671 14.95 16.19 21.80
N ALA A 672 13.66 16.30 21.51
CA ALA A 672 12.74 15.17 21.58
C ALA A 672 13.07 14.09 20.54
N SER A 673 13.43 14.48 19.31
CA SER A 673 13.88 13.54 18.28
C SER A 673 15.14 12.81 18.71
N ASN A 674 16.15 13.53 19.22
CA ASN A 674 17.39 12.94 19.73
C ASN A 674 17.17 12.00 20.92
N HIS A 675 16.22 12.31 21.80
CA HIS A 675 15.86 11.48 22.95
C HIS A 675 15.39 10.08 22.53
N ILE A 676 14.53 9.99 21.50
CA ILE A 676 14.00 8.70 21.03
C ILE A 676 14.86 8.03 19.95
N ALA A 677 15.85 8.73 19.39
CA ALA A 677 16.54 8.28 18.17
C ALA A 677 17.30 6.96 18.36
N ALA A 678 17.96 6.76 19.51
CA ALA A 678 18.71 5.54 19.78
C ALA A 678 17.78 4.33 20.01
N ALA A 679 16.70 4.49 20.77
CA ALA A 679 15.68 3.46 20.95
C ALA A 679 14.99 3.11 19.61
N GLY A 680 14.66 4.12 18.79
CA GLY A 680 14.11 3.91 17.45
C GLY A 680 15.07 3.16 16.52
N ALA A 681 16.35 3.54 16.48
CA ALA A 681 17.36 2.83 15.70
C ALA A 681 17.56 1.38 16.17
N ARG A 682 17.48 1.12 17.48
CA ARG A 682 17.50 -0.24 18.03
C ARG A 682 16.30 -1.06 17.55
N ASN A 683 15.09 -0.50 17.64
CA ASN A 683 13.86 -1.12 17.14
C ASN A 683 13.96 -1.43 15.64
N SER A 684 14.57 -0.54 14.84
CA SER A 684 14.86 -0.77 13.43
C SER A 684 15.82 -1.93 13.16
N LEU A 685 16.88 -2.09 13.96
CA LEU A 685 17.79 -3.25 13.84
C LEU A 685 17.09 -4.55 14.23
N VAL A 686 16.20 -4.50 15.23
CA VAL A 686 15.33 -5.63 15.60
C VAL A 686 14.39 -6.01 14.46
N GLN A 687 13.64 -5.04 13.92
CA GLN A 687 12.74 -5.24 12.78
C GLN A 687 13.49 -5.83 11.57
N THR A 688 14.67 -5.29 11.25
CA THR A 688 15.52 -5.76 10.15
C THR A 688 15.97 -7.21 10.37
N THR A 689 16.40 -7.53 11.60
CA THR A 689 16.83 -8.90 11.96
C THR A 689 15.67 -9.88 11.82
N LEU A 690 14.49 -9.52 12.34
CA LEU A 690 13.29 -10.35 12.24
C LEU A 690 12.92 -10.58 10.77
N ARG A 691 12.79 -9.52 9.96
CA ARG A 691 12.49 -9.60 8.51
C ARG A 691 13.39 -10.61 7.80
N LEU A 692 14.69 -10.62 8.13
CA LEU A 692 15.69 -11.44 7.45
C LEU A 692 15.77 -12.89 7.96
N THR A 693 15.23 -13.20 9.14
CA THR A 693 15.48 -14.49 9.82
C THR A 693 14.25 -15.35 10.10
N VAL A 694 13.05 -14.75 10.15
CA VAL A 694 11.80 -15.50 10.30
C VAL A 694 11.41 -16.26 9.00
N PRO A 695 10.43 -17.17 9.02
CA PRO A 695 9.96 -17.89 7.82
C PRO A 695 9.38 -16.95 6.77
N GLY A 696 9.65 -17.16 5.48
CA GLY A 696 9.28 -16.24 4.41
C GLY A 696 10.47 -15.68 3.64
N VAL A 697 10.17 -14.82 2.66
CA VAL A 697 11.14 -14.17 1.77
C VAL A 697 11.22 -12.68 2.13
N PRO A 698 12.33 -12.19 2.71
CA PRO A 698 12.49 -10.77 3.00
C PRO A 698 12.39 -9.93 1.73
N ASP A 699 11.56 -8.88 1.80
CA ASP A 699 11.44 -7.88 0.76
C ASP A 699 12.07 -6.56 1.23
N LEU A 700 12.99 -6.04 0.43
CA LEU A 700 13.70 -4.80 0.67
C LEU A 700 13.16 -3.73 -0.27
N TYR A 701 12.53 -2.69 0.26
CA TYR A 701 12.23 -1.51 -0.54
C TYR A 701 13.51 -0.72 -0.83
N GLN A 702 13.66 -0.19 -2.04
CA GLN A 702 14.90 0.46 -2.47
C GLN A 702 15.41 1.49 -1.45
N GLY A 703 16.69 1.36 -1.05
CA GLY A 703 17.34 2.30 -0.14
C GLY A 703 17.13 2.03 1.36
N THR A 704 16.26 1.09 1.74
CA THR A 704 15.89 0.82 3.15
C THR A 704 16.89 -0.07 3.90
N GLU A 705 17.97 -0.49 3.26
CA GLU A 705 19.15 -1.00 3.97
C GLU A 705 19.82 0.08 4.84
N GLY A 706 19.59 1.37 4.52
CA GLY A 706 19.89 2.51 5.40
C GLY A 706 18.68 2.97 6.22
N TRP A 707 18.80 4.15 6.85
CA TRP A 707 17.70 4.76 7.60
C TRP A 707 16.63 5.33 6.68
N ASP A 708 15.40 4.83 6.79
CA ASP A 708 14.22 5.25 6.06
C ASP A 708 13.27 6.09 6.93
N LEU A 709 13.40 7.40 6.76
CA LEU A 709 12.56 8.42 7.40
C LEU A 709 11.62 9.10 6.38
N SER A 710 11.20 8.35 5.36
CA SER A 710 10.21 8.79 4.38
C SER A 710 8.82 9.00 5.00
N LEU A 711 8.00 9.79 4.31
CA LEU A 711 6.57 9.92 4.51
C LEU A 711 5.84 9.25 3.34
N VAL A 712 4.51 9.26 3.37
CA VAL A 712 3.66 8.72 2.30
C VAL A 712 4.03 9.30 0.93
N ASP A 713 3.78 8.51 -0.14
CA ASP A 713 3.85 8.92 -1.55
C ASP A 713 3.42 10.37 -1.77
N PRO A 714 4.23 11.23 -2.44
CA PRO A 714 5.47 10.91 -3.18
C PRO A 714 6.78 10.91 -2.39
N ASP A 715 6.77 11.16 -1.08
CA ASP A 715 8.04 11.29 -0.32
C ASP A 715 8.83 9.98 -0.22
N ASN A 716 8.14 8.82 -0.24
CA ASN A 716 8.75 7.50 -0.28
C ASN A 716 9.23 7.07 -1.68
N ARG A 717 9.11 7.93 -2.70
CA ARG A 717 9.59 7.70 -4.07
C ARG A 717 10.79 8.55 -4.45
N ARG A 718 11.41 9.21 -3.46
CA ARG A 718 12.64 10.00 -3.68
C ARG A 718 13.78 9.11 -4.21
N PRO A 719 14.72 9.69 -4.97
CA PRO A 719 15.86 8.94 -5.50
C PRO A 719 16.72 8.29 -4.41
N VAL A 720 17.30 7.13 -4.74
CA VAL A 720 18.22 6.40 -3.86
C VAL A 720 19.66 6.83 -4.15
N ASP A 721 20.42 7.17 -3.10
CA ASP A 721 21.85 7.47 -3.21
C ASP A 721 22.69 6.18 -3.24
N TYR A 722 22.80 5.56 -4.42
CA TYR A 722 23.55 4.32 -4.61
C TYR A 722 25.05 4.44 -4.33
N ALA A 723 25.66 5.63 -4.49
CA ALA A 723 27.07 5.84 -4.19
C ALA A 723 27.34 5.65 -2.70
N GLN A 724 26.49 6.24 -1.84
CA GLN A 724 26.57 6.05 -0.40
C GLN A 724 26.38 4.57 0.00
N ARG A 725 25.48 3.86 -0.66
CA ARG A 725 25.20 2.44 -0.41
C ARG A 725 26.40 1.55 -0.73
N GLN A 726 27.03 1.77 -1.88
CA GLN A 726 28.23 1.05 -2.28
C GLN A 726 29.36 1.30 -1.27
N GLN A 727 29.52 2.54 -0.81
CA GLN A 727 30.50 2.89 0.21
C GLN A 727 30.28 2.12 1.52
N TRP A 728 29.03 2.00 2.01
CA TRP A 728 28.74 1.23 3.23
C TRP A 728 29.15 -0.24 3.14
N LEU A 729 28.97 -0.87 1.98
CA LEU A 729 29.38 -2.27 1.78
C LEU A 729 30.90 -2.44 1.73
N GLN A 730 31.63 -1.46 1.19
CA GLN A 730 33.09 -1.50 1.03
C GLN A 730 33.87 -1.14 2.30
N GLN A 731 33.26 -0.44 3.26
CA GLN A 731 33.93 -0.01 4.50
C GLN A 731 34.33 -1.19 5.39
N ALA A 732 35.53 -1.14 5.96
CA ALA A 732 36.10 -2.16 6.85
C ALA A 732 35.81 -1.95 8.35
N ARG A 733 34.77 -1.20 8.70
CA ARG A 733 34.39 -0.99 10.11
C ARG A 733 33.88 -2.29 10.71
N ASP A 734 34.38 -2.64 11.90
CA ASP A 734 33.81 -3.72 12.70
C ASP A 734 32.43 -3.33 13.25
N PHE A 735 31.67 -4.32 13.75
CA PHE A 735 30.30 -4.08 14.19
C PHE A 735 30.22 -3.11 15.37
N SER A 736 31.22 -3.11 16.27
CA SER A 736 31.29 -2.15 17.38
C SER A 736 31.52 -0.71 16.87
N GLY A 737 32.44 -0.51 15.92
CA GLY A 737 32.64 0.77 15.26
C GLY A 737 31.37 1.28 14.56
N LEU A 738 30.62 0.37 13.91
CA LEU A 738 29.33 0.68 13.29
C LEU A 738 28.28 1.12 14.32
N LEU A 739 28.22 0.47 15.49
CA LEU A 739 27.32 0.87 16.57
C LEU A 739 27.65 2.25 17.14
N ARG A 740 28.92 2.61 17.27
CA ARG A 740 29.34 3.96 17.72
C ARG A 740 28.97 5.05 16.71
N SER A 741 28.98 4.70 15.43
CA SER A 741 28.70 5.60 14.30
C SER A 741 27.30 5.39 13.70
N TRP A 742 26.37 4.77 14.45
CA TRP A 742 25.07 4.30 13.97
C TRP A 742 24.24 5.34 13.20
N ARG A 743 24.44 6.63 13.49
CA ARG A 743 23.72 7.75 12.89
C ARG A 743 23.85 7.80 11.36
N ASP A 744 24.93 7.28 10.78
CA ASP A 744 25.14 7.27 9.34
C ASP A 744 24.36 6.17 8.60
N GLY A 745 23.74 5.21 9.30
CA GLY A 745 22.96 4.12 8.70
C GLY A 745 23.76 2.89 8.27
N ALA A 746 25.08 2.95 8.28
CA ALA A 746 25.93 1.85 7.82
C ALA A 746 25.77 0.57 8.67
N VAL A 747 25.41 0.71 9.95
CA VAL A 747 25.15 -0.43 10.84
C VAL A 747 23.98 -1.29 10.34
N LYS A 748 22.91 -0.66 9.85
CA LYS A 748 21.75 -1.37 9.30
C LYS A 748 22.06 -1.98 7.93
N ALA A 749 22.85 -1.28 7.12
CA ALA A 749 23.29 -1.79 5.82
C ALA A 749 24.19 -3.03 5.99
N ARG A 750 25.14 -2.98 6.93
CA ARG A 750 25.99 -4.12 7.28
C ARG A 750 25.19 -5.29 7.85
N LEU A 751 24.25 -5.03 8.76
CA LEU A 751 23.36 -6.07 9.30
C LEU A 751 22.57 -6.76 8.18
N THR A 752 22.01 -5.97 7.26
CA THR A 752 21.28 -6.47 6.09
C THR A 752 22.17 -7.36 5.22
N ALA A 753 23.37 -6.89 4.86
CA ALA A 753 24.33 -7.64 4.06
C ALA A 753 24.75 -8.96 4.72
N LEU A 754 25.08 -8.93 6.02
CA LEU A 754 25.49 -10.13 6.77
C LEU A 754 24.39 -11.19 6.79
N LEU A 755 23.16 -10.80 7.10
CA LEU A 755 22.06 -11.76 7.18
C LEU A 755 21.61 -12.26 5.81
N LEU A 756 21.65 -11.44 4.76
CA LEU A 756 21.42 -11.89 3.39
C LEU A 756 22.52 -12.86 2.93
N GLN A 757 23.78 -12.63 3.31
CA GLN A 757 24.86 -13.56 3.04
C GLN A 757 24.66 -14.90 3.75
N VAL A 758 24.21 -14.90 5.01
CA VAL A 758 23.84 -16.15 5.71
C VAL A 758 22.68 -16.86 5.01
N ARG A 759 21.67 -16.13 4.50
CA ARG A 759 20.60 -16.75 3.68
C ARG A 759 21.13 -17.34 2.37
N ARG A 760 22.15 -16.73 1.77
CA ARG A 760 22.83 -17.24 0.57
C ARG A 760 23.66 -18.49 0.86
N GLU A 761 24.33 -18.55 2.00
CA GLU A 761 25.16 -19.69 2.43
C GLU A 761 24.29 -20.89 2.88
N PHE A 762 23.17 -20.63 3.55
CA PHE A 762 22.27 -21.66 4.11
C PHE A 762 20.83 -21.58 3.54
N PRO A 763 20.62 -21.62 2.22
CA PRO A 763 19.31 -21.35 1.62
C PRO A 763 18.22 -22.34 2.07
N ALA A 764 18.58 -23.61 2.26
CA ALA A 764 17.64 -24.63 2.73
C ALA A 764 17.17 -24.41 4.18
N LEU A 765 18.03 -23.85 5.04
CA LEU A 765 17.69 -23.53 6.43
C LEU A 765 16.56 -22.49 6.50
N PHE A 766 16.62 -21.46 5.66
CA PHE A 766 15.58 -20.42 5.65
C PHE A 766 14.34 -20.83 4.87
N ALA A 767 14.50 -21.57 3.77
CA ALA A 767 13.37 -21.98 2.93
C ALA A 767 12.58 -23.17 3.49
N LYS A 768 13.22 -24.05 4.27
CA LYS A 768 12.63 -25.33 4.74
C LYS A 768 12.84 -25.60 6.23
N GLY A 769 13.65 -24.80 6.92
CA GLY A 769 13.93 -25.04 8.33
C GLY A 769 12.77 -24.68 9.22
N ASP A 770 12.59 -25.50 10.26
CA ASP A 770 11.54 -25.34 11.27
C ASP A 770 11.66 -24.01 11.99
N TYR A 771 10.61 -23.59 12.68
CA TYR A 771 10.61 -22.41 13.54
C TYR A 771 10.24 -22.85 14.96
N GLN A 772 11.14 -22.66 15.91
CA GLN A 772 10.95 -23.06 17.31
C GLN A 772 11.15 -21.86 18.23
N PRO A 773 10.10 -21.36 18.92
CA PRO A 773 10.26 -20.38 20.00
C PRO A 773 11.20 -20.90 21.10
N LEU A 774 12.05 -20.03 21.63
CA LEU A 774 12.96 -20.38 22.72
C LEU A 774 12.54 -19.69 24.02
N ASN A 775 12.64 -20.43 25.12
CA ASN A 775 12.30 -19.91 26.44
C ASN A 775 13.38 -18.94 26.94
N VAL A 776 12.96 -17.72 27.25
CA VAL A 776 13.77 -16.71 27.93
C VAL A 776 13.32 -16.63 29.37
N ALA A 777 14.21 -16.91 30.33
CA ALA A 777 13.93 -16.59 31.72
C ALA A 777 14.26 -15.12 31.93
N ILE A 778 13.22 -14.30 32.05
CA ILE A 778 13.33 -12.86 32.27
C ILE A 778 13.28 -12.60 33.79
N SER A 779 14.21 -11.81 34.30
CA SER A 779 14.27 -11.42 35.71
C SER A 779 14.49 -9.90 35.90
N GLY A 780 14.36 -9.13 34.83
CA GLY A 780 14.57 -7.66 34.79
C GLY A 780 13.61 -7.01 33.80
N ASP A 781 13.74 -5.70 33.59
CA ASP A 781 12.77 -4.90 32.83
C ASP A 781 12.91 -5.05 31.30
N ALA A 782 14.07 -5.50 30.81
CA ALA A 782 14.32 -5.71 29.39
C ALA A 782 13.65 -7.00 28.88
N GLN A 783 12.81 -6.85 27.84
CA GLN A 783 12.16 -7.98 27.20
C GLN A 783 12.96 -8.50 26.00
N VAL A 784 12.85 -9.80 25.74
CA VAL A 784 13.53 -10.48 24.63
C VAL A 784 12.60 -11.45 23.94
N LEU A 785 12.65 -11.45 22.60
CA LEU A 785 12.08 -12.50 21.76
C LEU A 785 13.23 -13.39 21.26
N ALA A 786 13.08 -14.70 21.36
CA ALA A 786 14.09 -15.64 20.85
C ALA A 786 13.46 -16.84 20.15
N PHE A 787 14.12 -17.33 19.11
CA PHE A 787 13.71 -18.52 18.36
C PHE A 787 14.90 -19.21 17.71
N ARG A 788 14.69 -20.46 17.32
CA ARG A 788 15.61 -21.28 16.54
C ARG A 788 15.00 -21.61 15.18
N ARG A 789 15.83 -21.56 14.13
CA ARG A 789 15.60 -22.20 12.85
C ARG A 789 16.48 -23.44 12.74
N GLN A 790 15.94 -24.57 12.29
CA GLN A 790 16.73 -25.80 12.19
C GLN A 790 16.38 -26.59 10.93
N TYR A 791 17.41 -27.10 10.22
CA TYR A 791 17.25 -27.96 9.06
C TYR A 791 18.47 -28.87 8.87
N ARG A 792 18.27 -30.19 8.88
CA ARG A 792 19.31 -31.20 8.60
C ARG A 792 20.65 -30.95 9.32
N GLY A 793 20.60 -30.79 10.65
CA GLY A 793 21.78 -30.55 11.50
C GLY A 793 22.12 -29.06 11.68
N GLN A 794 21.90 -28.23 10.65
CA GLN A 794 22.17 -26.80 10.72
C GLN A 794 21.14 -26.09 11.62
N SER A 795 21.63 -25.21 12.49
CA SER A 795 20.80 -24.44 13.43
C SER A 795 21.22 -22.97 13.45
N LEU A 796 20.23 -22.09 13.36
CA LEU A 796 20.36 -20.65 13.56
C LEU A 796 19.51 -20.25 14.77
N VAL A 797 20.13 -19.65 15.78
CA VAL A 797 19.41 -19.05 16.91
C VAL A 797 19.41 -17.55 16.76
N VAL A 798 18.23 -16.95 16.96
CA VAL A 798 18.02 -15.51 16.90
C VAL A 798 17.44 -15.07 18.23
N ALA A 799 18.00 -14.01 18.81
CA ALA A 799 17.45 -13.33 19.97
C ALA A 799 17.50 -11.82 19.73
N VAL A 800 16.39 -11.12 20.01
CA VAL A 800 16.25 -9.68 19.80
C VAL A 800 15.68 -9.00 21.04
N THR A 801 16.17 -7.80 21.33
CA THR A 801 15.61 -6.91 22.35
C THR A 801 14.22 -6.42 21.93
N ARG A 802 13.34 -6.15 22.90
CA ARG A 802 12.08 -5.43 22.68
C ARG A 802 11.78 -4.54 23.88
N LEU A 803 11.05 -3.45 23.65
CA LEU A 803 10.63 -2.51 24.68
C LEU A 803 11.81 -2.05 25.56
N GLY A 804 12.81 -1.45 24.89
CA GLY A 804 14.10 -1.10 25.49
C GLY A 804 14.33 0.40 25.68
N ALA A 805 13.29 1.23 25.64
CA ALA A 805 13.43 2.67 25.81
C ALA A 805 13.79 3.02 27.27
N GLY A 806 14.79 3.91 27.46
CA GLY A 806 15.20 4.35 28.80
C GLY A 806 16.18 3.41 29.52
N VAL A 807 16.63 2.35 28.86
CA VAL A 807 17.66 1.40 29.37
C VAL A 807 18.91 1.36 28.47
N GLU A 808 19.19 2.48 27.80
CA GLU A 808 20.32 2.62 26.89
C GLU A 808 21.66 2.30 27.56
N GLY A 809 22.58 1.71 26.79
CA GLY A 809 23.96 1.45 27.21
C GLY A 809 24.70 2.75 27.53
N GLU A 810 25.66 2.66 28.44
CA GLU A 810 26.50 3.79 28.85
C GLU A 810 27.53 4.16 27.76
N GLY A 811 27.99 5.42 27.77
CA GLY A 811 29.07 5.88 26.90
C GLY A 811 28.67 6.08 25.43
N ASP A 812 29.48 5.55 24.51
CA ASP A 812 29.34 5.74 23.06
C ASP A 812 28.55 4.62 22.35
N LEU A 813 27.90 3.72 23.11
CA LEU A 813 27.11 2.59 22.59
C LEU A 813 25.62 2.67 22.99
N PRO A 814 24.89 3.74 22.62
CA PRO A 814 23.53 3.99 23.08
C PRO A 814 22.49 3.01 22.51
N LEU A 815 22.87 2.18 21.52
CA LEU A 815 21.99 1.15 20.97
C LEU A 815 21.97 -0.13 21.80
N LEU A 816 22.94 -0.33 22.70
CA LEU A 816 22.96 -1.48 23.61
C LEU A 816 22.01 -1.27 24.78
N VAL A 817 21.72 -2.35 25.51
CA VAL A 817 21.00 -2.29 26.79
C VAL A 817 22.04 -2.29 27.91
N ALA A 818 21.89 -1.43 28.91
CA ALA A 818 22.78 -1.38 30.06
C ALA A 818 22.92 -2.77 30.73
N PRO A 819 24.15 -3.26 31.01
CA PRO A 819 24.36 -4.61 31.54
C PRO A 819 23.56 -4.93 32.81
N ALA A 820 23.38 -3.93 33.69
CA ALA A 820 22.64 -4.07 34.94
C ALA A 820 21.14 -4.39 34.74
N THR A 821 20.54 -3.92 33.64
CA THR A 821 19.11 -4.12 33.32
C THR A 821 18.77 -5.60 33.10
N TRP A 822 19.75 -6.42 32.71
CA TRP A 822 19.53 -7.84 32.45
C TRP A 822 19.37 -8.68 33.71
N GLY A 823 19.90 -8.25 34.86
CA GLY A 823 19.87 -9.04 36.10
C GLY A 823 20.41 -10.47 35.91
N GLN A 824 19.61 -11.47 36.29
CA GLN A 824 19.90 -12.91 36.12
C GLN A 824 19.23 -13.51 34.87
N ALA A 825 18.77 -12.67 33.94
CA ALA A 825 18.04 -13.13 32.78
C ALA A 825 18.93 -13.98 31.86
N SER A 826 18.37 -15.07 31.35
CA SER A 826 19.11 -16.03 30.52
C SER A 826 18.24 -16.70 29.45
N LEU A 827 18.88 -17.00 28.32
CA LEU A 827 18.30 -17.73 27.20
C LEU A 827 18.64 -19.22 27.32
N ALA A 828 17.64 -20.09 27.17
CA ALA A 828 17.87 -21.52 26.97
C ALA A 828 18.35 -21.78 25.53
N LEU A 829 19.65 -21.95 25.36
CA LEU A 829 20.31 -22.06 24.05
C LEU A 829 20.63 -23.52 23.68
N GLY A 830 20.71 -24.44 24.64
CA GLY A 830 21.24 -25.79 24.44
C GLY A 830 22.78 -25.80 24.42
N GLU A 831 23.39 -26.92 24.85
CA GLU A 831 24.85 -27.05 24.91
C GLU A 831 25.46 -27.05 23.51
N GLY A 832 26.62 -26.41 23.37
CA GLY A 832 27.33 -26.36 22.10
C GLY A 832 28.13 -25.09 21.88
N THR A 833 28.75 -25.03 20.71
CA THR A 833 29.53 -23.90 20.24
C THR A 833 28.75 -23.15 19.15
N TYR A 834 28.66 -21.83 19.30
CA TYR A 834 27.91 -20.98 18.38
C TYR A 834 28.79 -19.86 17.83
N ARG A 835 28.74 -19.62 16.53
CA ARG A 835 29.37 -18.46 15.89
C ARG A 835 28.37 -17.32 15.79
N ASN A 836 28.72 -16.15 16.33
CA ASN A 836 27.96 -14.93 16.14
C ASN A 836 28.16 -14.40 14.71
N VAL A 837 27.07 -14.23 13.97
CA VAL A 837 27.08 -13.75 12.58
C VAL A 837 27.56 -12.31 12.46
N LEU A 838 27.36 -11.49 13.49
CA LEU A 838 27.60 -10.05 13.41
C LEU A 838 29.09 -9.68 13.50
N ASP A 839 29.84 -10.40 14.33
CA ASP A 839 31.25 -10.10 14.62
C ASP A 839 32.19 -11.31 14.51
N GLY A 840 31.66 -12.49 14.17
CA GLY A 840 32.42 -13.73 14.05
C GLY A 840 32.86 -14.36 15.37
N SER A 841 32.51 -13.76 16.52
CA SER A 841 32.90 -14.29 17.83
C SER A 841 32.28 -15.65 18.12
N THR A 842 32.95 -16.45 18.94
CA THR A 842 32.48 -17.77 19.36
C THR A 842 31.87 -17.68 20.76
N LEU A 843 30.65 -18.20 20.91
CA LEU A 843 29.92 -18.31 22.16
C LEU A 843 29.82 -19.79 22.57
N GLN A 844 30.30 -20.13 23.75
CA GLN A 844 30.19 -21.46 24.33
C GLN A 844 29.02 -21.53 25.31
N SER A 845 28.09 -22.45 25.12
CA SER A 845 27.05 -22.75 26.10
C SER A 845 27.34 -24.07 26.82
N GLN A 846 27.84 -23.98 28.06
CA GLN A 846 28.33 -25.14 28.83
C GLN A 846 27.30 -25.78 29.76
N ARG A 847 26.07 -25.24 29.83
CA ARG A 847 24.95 -25.76 30.67
C ARG A 847 23.59 -25.55 30.00
N GLY A 848 23.58 -25.45 28.68
CA GLY A 848 22.39 -25.16 27.87
C GLY A 848 21.75 -23.79 28.07
N ARG A 849 22.39 -22.87 28.82
CA ARG A 849 21.91 -21.50 29.07
C ARG A 849 23.02 -20.48 28.84
N VAL A 850 22.65 -19.28 28.43
CA VAL A 850 23.55 -18.13 28.30
C VAL A 850 22.91 -16.89 28.93
N ALA A 851 23.68 -16.11 29.69
CA ALA A 851 23.20 -14.85 30.27
C ALA A 851 22.93 -13.81 29.17
N LEU A 852 21.82 -13.07 29.29
CA LEU A 852 21.48 -12.06 28.28
C LEU A 852 22.49 -10.90 28.24
N SER A 853 23.10 -10.56 29.38
CA SER A 853 24.20 -9.59 29.45
C SER A 853 25.42 -10.00 28.64
N THR A 854 25.70 -11.31 28.50
CA THR A 854 26.73 -11.84 27.62
C THR A 854 26.28 -11.84 26.16
N LEU A 855 25.03 -12.26 25.92
CA LEU A 855 24.47 -12.40 24.57
C LEU A 855 24.37 -11.07 23.83
N PHE A 856 23.97 -10.00 24.53
CA PHE A 856 23.78 -8.66 23.98
C PHE A 856 24.93 -7.70 24.31
N ALA A 857 26.06 -8.20 24.80
CA ALA A 857 27.22 -7.37 25.17
C ALA A 857 27.77 -6.53 24.01
N ARG A 858 27.55 -6.98 22.77
CA ARG A 858 28.17 -6.41 21.57
C ARG A 858 27.20 -5.89 20.52
N ALA A 859 25.91 -6.21 20.64
CA ALA A 859 24.87 -5.81 19.70
C ALA A 859 23.48 -5.90 20.35
N PRO A 860 22.49 -5.11 19.90
CA PRO A 860 21.10 -5.20 20.40
C PRO A 860 20.32 -6.42 19.90
N VAL A 861 20.93 -7.19 19.00
CA VAL A 861 20.41 -8.41 18.40
C VAL A 861 21.52 -9.45 18.40
N ALA A 862 21.18 -10.72 18.57
CA ALA A 862 22.10 -11.84 18.51
C ALA A 862 21.63 -12.83 17.46
N VAL A 863 22.50 -13.17 16.52
CA VAL A 863 22.25 -14.15 15.46
C VAL A 863 23.41 -15.14 15.48
N LEU A 864 23.11 -16.37 15.87
CA LEU A 864 24.08 -17.40 16.22
C LEU A 864 23.90 -18.61 15.32
N LEU A 865 24.96 -19.02 14.62
CA LEU A 865 25.00 -20.28 13.88
C LEU A 865 25.63 -21.36 14.75
N SER A 866 24.97 -22.52 14.86
CA SER A 866 25.59 -23.72 15.44
C SER A 866 26.86 -24.05 14.65
N GLN A 867 27.97 -24.23 15.36
CA GLN A 867 29.15 -24.90 14.83
C GLN A 867 28.99 -26.35 15.25
N ASP A 868 28.52 -27.19 14.33
CA ASP A 868 28.41 -28.62 14.59
C ASP A 868 29.82 -29.17 14.90
N ASN A 869 29.92 -30.00 15.94
CA ASN A 869 31.04 -30.92 16.15
C ASN A 869 30.95 -32.09 15.15
#